data_AF-A0A265UXH8-F1
#
_entry.id   AF-A0A265UXH8-F1
#
_cell.length_a   1.000
_cell.length_b   1.000
_cell.length_c   1.000
_cell.angle_alpha   90.00
_cell.angle_beta   90.00
_cell.angle_gamma   90.00
#
_symmetry.space_group_name_H-M   'P 1'
#
loop_
_entity.id
_entity.type
_entity.pdbx_description
1 polymer ?
#
loop_
_entity_poly.entity_id
_entity_poly.type
_entity_poly.pdbx_seq_one_letter_code
_entity_poly.pdbx_strand_id
1 'polypeptide(L)'
;MKTIVRLIVIASLALVFCAPLSGQEKKDPTRWTPEDIINTESVGSVAFSPDNSMVVWTKRKGVKKKDKFVSDIYLTRLDIKTDDGFKTIPLTNGEDNDYSPLFSKDGEYIYFLSSRDKSKKLWKLSIYGGEAQEVKEFENGISGISWKDENTLLFSSNDGKTLYEKEAEDKKDDVIVVEDSLHWTPSHLYAYSLKEKTINRITDNQKPLAGFEVSKDGKWLVYGVQRSRSYASDAQKEPYQYLKNLESGETRRILADFDFPAYGFSFTSDHKGFYFSSEYGNNPKYNGPGINKLFYFDIESMESKEVDLKWDLGHAGGYQVVGNDVIVPLANKATIRLAYYKKKGSDWFKKTIDLGNKNDHVRLSQVSDDGTKVVYNYSTASRLPTYHIADLKEHKFSNEENLVKLNKKLEKKPITKSEVIVWKGYNNEEVTGILYYPENYKEGQRYPLMLSIHGGPSGVDLDLWSERWSTYPNLLAQRGMFVLKPNYHGSSNHGLAFVESIRENYYEPELEDIIKGIEVLHKDGKIDKAQMGTMGWSNGAIITTMLTLRYPDMFKVAAPGAGDVNWTSDYGTCVFGVSFDEHYFGGAPWDDMNGKSYNENYILKSPLFEIEKIKTPTIIFHGSEDRAVPRDQGWEYYRGLQQVGKAPVRFLWFPGQPHGLGKITHQLRKMEEEITWIETYLLNKPSTNNEAFKKDSPLANLLALQEVKTTKGLYGELRNGKLMPETVALKTDSISIGRFEVTNAQFKTFENSFEFTIGHDNYPAVVSKSQALNYIKWLSQQTGESYRLPNTKEAQALHKTARKTAKNENVFNAWAGYDIVKSDAAKLMEKVTPNSRTLLKPVGSSKAVAVNDAQLYDIGGNVAEYFESGVYGYSAYDYFDSNDEAMIDSKFVGFRVVKE
;
A
#
# COMPACT_ATOMS: atom_id res chain seq x y z
N MET A 1 -44.12 57.47 31.48
CA MET A 1 -45.52 57.14 31.85
C MET A 1 -46.01 56.05 30.90
N LYS A 2 -46.26 54.86 31.45
CA LYS A 2 -47.09 53.74 30.95
C LYS A 2 -46.69 53.03 29.64
N THR A 3 -46.87 51.73 29.36
CA THR A 3 -47.10 50.45 30.06
C THR A 3 -47.32 49.41 28.92
N ILE A 4 -46.53 48.32 28.90
CA ILE A 4 -46.84 46.88 28.67
C ILE A 4 -47.94 46.47 27.64
N VAL A 5 -47.65 45.48 26.76
CA VAL A 5 -48.25 44.09 26.69
C VAL A 5 -47.88 43.34 25.38
N ARG A 6 -47.51 42.08 25.57
CA ARG A 6 -47.17 40.99 24.63
C ARG A 6 -48.25 40.65 23.61
N LEU A 7 -47.86 40.09 22.46
CA LEU A 7 -48.55 38.92 21.90
C LEU A 7 -47.59 38.03 21.08
N ILE A 8 -47.47 36.78 21.56
CA ILE A 8 -46.85 35.63 20.90
C ILE A 8 -48.00 34.87 20.21
N VAL A 9 -47.88 34.55 18.93
CA VAL A 9 -48.68 33.50 18.28
C VAL A 9 -47.77 32.59 17.44
N ILE A 10 -47.96 31.32 17.71
CA ILE A 10 -47.33 30.09 17.24
C ILE A 10 -47.58 29.88 15.74
N ALA A 11 -46.53 29.57 14.98
CA ALA A 11 -46.64 28.89 13.69
C ALA A 11 -45.70 27.68 13.70
N SER A 12 -46.30 26.50 13.83
CA SER A 12 -45.67 25.20 13.94
C SER A 12 -45.08 24.76 12.58
N LEU A 13 -43.76 24.72 12.45
CA LEU A 13 -43.09 24.00 11.37
C LEU A 13 -43.00 22.52 11.74
N ALA A 14 -43.79 21.68 11.08
CA ALA A 14 -43.61 20.24 11.05
C ALA A 14 -42.41 19.92 10.14
N LEU A 15 -41.19 19.95 10.71
CA LEU A 15 -40.02 19.33 10.12
C LEU A 15 -40.11 17.82 10.36
N VAL A 16 -40.55 17.08 9.35
CA VAL A 16 -40.43 15.62 9.29
C VAL A 16 -38.94 15.30 9.20
N PHE A 17 -38.33 14.96 10.34
CA PHE A 17 -37.04 14.27 10.37
C PHE A 17 -37.23 12.87 9.78
N CYS A 18 -37.06 12.73 8.47
CA CYS A 18 -36.68 11.44 7.90
C CYS A 18 -35.23 11.19 8.31
N ALA A 19 -35.04 10.50 9.44
CA ALA A 19 -33.76 9.87 9.72
C ALA A 19 -33.45 8.91 8.55
N PRO A 20 -32.30 9.03 7.87
CA PRO A 20 -31.91 7.99 6.93
C PRO A 20 -31.73 6.72 7.75
N LEU A 21 -32.53 5.70 7.44
CA LEU A 21 -32.27 4.32 7.83
C LEU A 21 -30.83 4.02 7.42
N SER A 22 -29.91 3.99 8.40
CA SER A 22 -28.56 3.52 8.18
C SER A 22 -28.63 2.01 8.02
N GLY A 23 -29.08 1.55 6.85
CA GLY A 23 -28.80 0.20 6.43
C GLY A 23 -27.29 0.02 6.52
N GLN A 24 -26.84 -0.92 7.35
CA GLN A 24 -25.47 -1.41 7.26
C GLN A 24 -25.28 -1.85 5.81
N GLU A 25 -24.54 -1.07 5.01
CA GLU A 25 -24.05 -1.57 3.73
C GLU A 25 -23.31 -2.87 4.06
N LYS A 26 -23.90 -3.99 3.66
CA LYS A 26 -23.23 -5.29 3.71
C LYS A 26 -21.90 -5.06 2.97
N LYS A 27 -20.78 -5.16 3.69
CA LYS A 27 -19.45 -5.01 3.09
C LYS A 27 -19.33 -6.07 2.00
N ASP A 28 -19.50 -5.66 0.75
CA ASP A 28 -19.33 -6.51 -0.41
C ASP A 28 -17.85 -6.94 -0.43
N PRO A 29 -17.54 -8.21 -0.12
CA PRO A 29 -16.16 -8.67 0.01
C PRO A 29 -15.40 -8.62 -1.30
N THR A 30 -16.10 -8.42 -2.43
CA THR A 30 -15.49 -8.27 -3.76
C THR A 30 -14.92 -6.87 -4.00
N ARG A 31 -15.35 -5.83 -3.24
CA ARG A 31 -14.87 -4.45 -3.43
C ARG A 31 -13.45 -4.26 -2.92
N TRP A 32 -12.70 -3.35 -3.53
CA TRP A 32 -11.36 -2.98 -3.09
C TRP A 32 -11.42 -2.19 -1.78
N THR A 33 -10.43 -2.39 -0.92
CA THR A 33 -10.19 -1.58 0.27
C THR A 33 -8.75 -1.04 0.28
N PRO A 34 -8.44 0.01 1.05
CA PRO A 34 -7.06 0.46 1.25
C PRO A 34 -6.11 -0.68 1.68
N GLU A 35 -6.58 -1.63 2.50
CA GLU A 35 -5.79 -2.80 2.90
C GLU A 35 -5.43 -3.72 1.74
N ASP A 36 -6.27 -3.84 0.72
CA ASP A 36 -5.94 -4.64 -0.46
C ASP A 36 -4.69 -4.09 -1.16
N ILE A 37 -4.59 -2.77 -1.24
CA ILE A 37 -3.43 -2.06 -1.81
C ILE A 37 -2.18 -2.31 -0.95
N ILE A 38 -2.29 -2.13 0.36
CA ILE A 38 -1.20 -2.38 1.32
C ILE A 38 -0.67 -3.82 1.22
N ASN A 39 -1.57 -4.78 1.04
CA ASN A 39 -1.24 -6.21 1.03
C ASN A 39 -0.81 -6.73 -0.35
N THR A 40 -0.64 -5.86 -1.35
CA THR A 40 -0.13 -6.27 -2.66
C THR A 40 1.26 -6.88 -2.53
N GLU A 41 1.39 -8.13 -3.00
CA GLU A 41 2.63 -8.89 -3.04
C GLU A 41 3.38 -8.60 -4.34
N SER A 42 4.71 -8.58 -4.28
CA SER A 42 5.57 -8.43 -5.45
C SER A 42 6.88 -9.20 -5.28
N VAL A 43 7.44 -9.63 -6.41
CA VAL A 43 8.81 -10.16 -6.50
C VAL A 43 9.79 -8.98 -6.52
N GLY A 44 10.79 -9.02 -5.62
CA GLY A 44 11.88 -8.07 -5.50
C GLY A 44 13.17 -8.61 -6.14
N SER A 45 14.29 -8.55 -5.42
CA SER A 45 15.59 -9.08 -5.86
C SER A 45 15.45 -10.51 -6.40
N VAL A 46 16.13 -10.84 -7.48
CA VAL A 46 16.13 -12.17 -8.13
C VAL A 46 17.56 -12.59 -8.43
N ALA A 47 17.92 -13.83 -8.14
CA ALA A 47 19.18 -14.43 -8.56
C ALA A 47 18.98 -15.90 -8.97
N PHE A 48 19.74 -16.35 -9.98
CA PHE A 48 19.75 -17.74 -10.43
C PHE A 48 20.79 -18.56 -9.66
N SER A 49 20.54 -19.86 -9.50
CA SER A 49 21.59 -20.79 -9.09
C SER A 49 22.64 -20.93 -10.19
N PRO A 50 23.89 -21.33 -9.86
CA PRO A 50 24.98 -21.48 -10.84
C PRO A 50 24.65 -22.41 -12.01
N ASP A 51 23.81 -23.42 -11.79
CA ASP A 51 23.35 -24.40 -12.78
C ASP A 51 22.01 -24.03 -13.44
N ASN A 52 21.45 -22.87 -13.12
CA ASN A 52 20.14 -22.40 -13.58
C ASN A 52 18.96 -23.33 -13.28
N SER A 53 19.07 -24.24 -12.29
CA SER A 53 17.97 -25.11 -11.87
C SER A 53 17.08 -24.49 -10.80
N MET A 54 17.49 -23.36 -10.21
CA MET A 54 16.77 -22.68 -9.13
C MET A 54 16.83 -21.15 -9.27
N VAL A 55 15.85 -20.49 -8.66
CA VAL A 55 15.80 -19.03 -8.56
C VAL A 55 15.52 -18.64 -7.12
N VAL A 56 16.36 -17.81 -6.53
CA VAL A 56 16.12 -17.18 -5.23
C VAL A 56 15.60 -15.77 -5.45
N TRP A 57 14.59 -15.37 -4.68
CA TRP A 57 13.99 -14.05 -4.82
C TRP A 57 13.37 -13.55 -3.52
N THR A 58 13.09 -12.25 -3.42
CA THR A 58 12.45 -11.66 -2.24
C THR A 58 10.98 -11.33 -2.46
N LYS A 59 10.12 -11.56 -1.46
CA LYS A 59 8.70 -11.17 -1.49
C LYS A 59 8.42 -10.10 -0.45
N ARG A 60 7.91 -8.95 -0.88
CA ARG A 60 7.46 -7.88 0.02
C ARG A 60 6.16 -8.27 0.76
N LYS A 61 6.07 -7.97 2.06
CA LYS A 61 4.87 -8.11 2.89
C LYS A 61 4.75 -6.99 3.93
N GLY A 62 3.52 -6.72 4.39
CA GLY A 62 3.27 -5.82 5.52
C GLY A 62 3.29 -6.55 6.86
N VAL A 63 4.01 -6.01 7.85
CA VAL A 63 4.03 -6.52 9.23
C VAL A 63 3.31 -5.52 10.14
N LYS A 64 1.99 -5.70 10.28
CA LYS A 64 1.11 -4.74 11.01
C LYS A 64 1.58 -4.46 12.44
N LYS A 65 2.08 -5.48 13.15
CA LYS A 65 2.56 -5.34 14.54
C LYS A 65 3.76 -4.38 14.66
N LYS A 66 4.63 -4.33 13.64
CA LYS A 66 5.78 -3.41 13.58
C LYS A 66 5.51 -2.18 12.72
N ASP A 67 4.30 -2.05 12.18
CA ASP A 67 3.86 -0.95 11.34
C ASP A 67 4.83 -0.64 10.17
N LYS A 68 5.38 -1.68 9.54
CA LYS A 68 6.37 -1.55 8.47
C LYS A 68 6.20 -2.62 7.40
N PHE A 69 6.79 -2.38 6.23
CA PHE A 69 6.95 -3.39 5.20
C PHE A 69 8.33 -4.06 5.31
N VAL A 70 8.36 -5.35 5.05
CA VAL A 70 9.59 -6.17 5.05
C VAL A 70 9.56 -7.10 3.85
N SER A 71 10.70 -7.72 3.55
CA SER A 71 10.79 -8.78 2.56
C SER A 71 11.26 -10.08 3.20
N ASP A 72 10.72 -11.19 2.73
CA ASP A 72 11.23 -12.53 3.03
C ASP A 72 11.87 -13.14 1.77
N ILE A 73 12.77 -14.11 1.95
CA ILE A 73 13.45 -14.81 0.87
C ILE A 73 12.68 -16.09 0.51
N TYR A 74 12.53 -16.35 -0.79
CA TYR A 74 11.88 -17.51 -1.39
C TYR A 74 12.83 -18.19 -2.37
N LEU A 75 12.78 -19.52 -2.43
CA LEU A 75 13.49 -20.35 -3.39
C LEU A 75 12.50 -21.05 -4.30
N THR A 76 12.64 -20.88 -5.60
CA THR A 76 11.86 -21.59 -6.62
C THR A 76 12.72 -22.66 -7.29
N ARG A 77 12.23 -23.89 -7.31
CA ARG A 77 12.85 -25.09 -7.92
C ARG A 77 12.33 -25.27 -9.35
N LEU A 78 13.16 -25.01 -10.35
CA LEU A 78 12.76 -25.04 -11.77
C LEU A 78 12.61 -26.46 -12.33
N ASP A 79 13.06 -27.46 -11.59
CA ASP A 79 12.91 -28.88 -11.92
C ASP A 79 11.57 -29.49 -11.45
N ILE A 80 10.81 -28.78 -10.61
CA ILE A 80 9.58 -29.30 -9.99
C ILE A 80 8.37 -28.43 -10.36
N LYS A 81 7.52 -28.96 -11.23
CA LYS A 81 6.26 -28.32 -11.66
C LYS A 81 5.17 -28.40 -10.59
N THR A 82 4.29 -27.40 -10.61
CA THR A 82 3.06 -27.32 -9.82
C THR A 82 1.97 -26.66 -10.66
N ASP A 83 0.72 -26.68 -10.19
CA ASP A 83 -0.40 -26.01 -10.89
C ASP A 83 -0.22 -24.48 -11.00
N ASP A 84 0.55 -23.88 -10.10
CA ASP A 84 0.77 -22.42 -10.01
C ASP A 84 2.14 -21.98 -10.61
N GLY A 85 2.81 -22.85 -11.37
CA GLY A 85 4.16 -22.63 -11.90
C GLY A 85 5.15 -23.65 -11.36
N PHE A 86 6.15 -23.20 -10.62
CA PHE A 86 7.18 -24.08 -10.05
C PHE A 86 7.04 -24.22 -8.54
N LYS A 87 7.66 -25.26 -7.96
CA LYS A 87 7.70 -25.44 -6.51
C LYS A 87 8.49 -24.29 -5.88
N THR A 88 7.79 -23.41 -5.18
CA THR A 88 8.38 -22.32 -4.40
C THR A 88 8.33 -22.63 -2.90
N ILE A 89 9.44 -22.38 -2.21
CA ILE A 89 9.65 -22.63 -0.78
C ILE A 89 9.99 -21.29 -0.10
N PRO A 90 9.24 -20.84 0.92
CA PRO A 90 9.67 -19.73 1.76
C PRO A 90 10.90 -20.17 2.56
N LEU A 91 12.03 -19.47 2.38
CA LEU A 91 13.25 -19.71 3.15
C LEU A 91 13.28 -18.90 4.45
N THR A 92 12.67 -17.72 4.45
CA THR A 92 12.49 -16.91 5.66
C THR A 92 11.02 -16.51 5.84
N ASN A 93 10.64 -16.18 7.08
CA ASN A 93 9.31 -15.67 7.42
C ASN A 93 9.39 -14.83 8.70
N GLY A 94 10.08 -13.69 8.61
CA GLY A 94 10.40 -12.84 9.76
C GLY A 94 9.48 -11.63 9.92
N GLU A 95 9.70 -10.89 11.00
CA GLU A 95 9.15 -9.52 11.18
C GLU A 95 10.16 -8.43 10.73
N ASP A 96 11.25 -8.81 10.06
CA ASP A 96 12.36 -7.95 9.65
C ASP A 96 12.68 -8.15 8.17
N ASN A 97 13.41 -7.21 7.58
CA ASN A 97 13.68 -7.21 6.14
C ASN A 97 14.88 -8.11 5.83
N ASP A 98 14.65 -9.19 5.09
CA ASP A 98 15.69 -10.05 4.53
C ASP A 98 15.87 -9.70 3.04
N TYR A 99 17.10 -9.42 2.61
CA TYR A 99 17.39 -8.83 1.30
C TYR A 99 18.76 -9.22 0.75
N SER A 100 18.98 -8.89 -0.54
CA SER A 100 20.21 -9.21 -1.28
C SER A 100 20.61 -10.70 -1.25
N PRO A 101 19.69 -11.64 -1.57
CA PRO A 101 20.05 -13.06 -1.60
C PRO A 101 21.01 -13.37 -2.76
N LEU A 102 22.04 -14.16 -2.48
CA LEU A 102 23.00 -14.69 -3.44
C LEU A 102 23.17 -16.20 -3.23
N PHE A 103 23.22 -16.98 -4.30
CA PHE A 103 23.66 -18.38 -4.20
C PHE A 103 25.16 -18.46 -3.91
N SER A 104 25.57 -19.47 -3.15
CA SER A 104 26.95 -19.96 -3.17
C SER A 104 27.33 -20.45 -4.57
N LYS A 105 28.62 -20.46 -4.89
CA LYS A 105 29.10 -20.90 -6.21
C LYS A 105 28.88 -22.39 -6.48
N ASP A 106 28.72 -23.20 -5.44
CA ASP A 106 28.29 -24.60 -5.53
C ASP A 106 26.76 -24.77 -5.59
N GLY A 107 25.99 -23.70 -5.37
CA GLY A 107 24.52 -23.71 -5.37
C GLY A 107 23.86 -24.28 -4.11
N GLU A 108 24.62 -24.74 -3.10
CA GLU A 108 24.06 -25.41 -1.91
C GLU A 108 23.52 -24.47 -0.82
N TYR A 109 23.85 -23.18 -0.90
CA TYR A 109 23.53 -22.20 0.12
C TYR A 109 23.10 -20.86 -0.45
N ILE A 110 22.31 -20.13 0.34
CA ILE A 110 21.91 -18.75 0.10
C ILE A 110 22.56 -17.86 1.15
N TYR A 111 23.37 -16.89 0.70
CA TYR A 111 23.90 -15.81 1.51
C TYR A 111 22.99 -14.58 1.38
N PHE A 112 22.73 -13.89 2.49
CA PHE A 112 21.84 -12.72 2.47
C PHE A 112 22.09 -11.76 3.65
N LEU A 113 21.48 -10.58 3.57
CA LEU A 113 21.50 -9.56 4.61
C LEU A 113 20.13 -9.46 5.29
N SER A 114 20.13 -9.06 6.57
CA SER A 114 18.90 -8.93 7.35
C SER A 114 18.91 -7.73 8.28
N SER A 115 17.77 -7.05 8.42
CA SER A 115 17.61 -5.93 9.36
C SER A 115 17.44 -6.35 10.83
N ARG A 116 17.37 -7.67 11.13
CA ARG A 116 17.19 -8.21 12.49
C ARG A 116 18.23 -7.68 13.49
N ASP A 117 19.46 -7.50 13.02
CA ASP A 117 20.63 -7.10 13.82
C ASP A 117 21.18 -5.76 13.34
N LYS A 118 20.29 -4.81 13.01
CA LYS A 118 20.66 -3.49 12.46
C LYS A 118 21.56 -3.60 11.21
N SER A 119 21.34 -4.63 10.39
CA SER A 119 22.09 -4.88 9.14
C SER A 119 23.60 -5.05 9.34
N LYS A 120 24.02 -5.67 10.44
CA LYS A 120 25.45 -5.92 10.75
C LYS A 120 25.95 -7.33 10.44
N LYS A 121 25.09 -8.24 9.98
CA LYS A 121 25.43 -9.67 9.87
C LYS A 121 25.22 -10.19 8.46
N LEU A 122 26.17 -11.03 8.03
CA LEU A 122 26.00 -11.91 6.88
C LEU A 122 25.37 -13.22 7.36
N TRP A 123 24.25 -13.56 6.74
CA TRP A 123 23.51 -14.79 7.04
C TRP A 123 23.70 -15.81 5.92
N LYS A 124 23.62 -17.09 6.29
CA LYS A 124 23.67 -18.22 5.37
C LYS A 124 22.52 -19.18 5.66
N LEU A 125 21.90 -19.71 4.62
CA LEU A 125 20.83 -20.69 4.72
C LEU A 125 21.06 -21.82 3.71
N SER A 126 20.83 -23.07 4.11
CA SER A 126 20.95 -24.23 3.20
C SER A 126 19.70 -24.38 2.34
N ILE A 127 19.87 -24.68 1.04
CA ILE A 127 18.73 -24.96 0.14
C ILE A 127 17.92 -26.20 0.58
N TYR A 128 18.48 -27.06 1.43
CA TYR A 128 17.84 -28.27 1.95
C TYR A 128 16.98 -28.00 3.20
N GLY A 129 16.99 -26.77 3.73
CA GLY A 129 16.26 -26.36 4.92
C GLY A 129 17.14 -26.27 6.18
N GLY A 130 16.56 -25.75 7.25
CA GLY A 130 17.24 -25.43 8.52
C GLY A 130 17.10 -23.95 8.89
N GLU A 131 17.61 -23.58 10.07
CA GLU A 131 17.63 -22.17 10.51
C GLU A 131 18.75 -21.39 9.81
N ALA A 132 18.53 -20.08 9.63
CA ALA A 132 19.56 -19.18 9.13
C ALA A 132 20.73 -19.13 10.12
N GLN A 133 21.94 -19.35 9.62
CA GLN A 133 23.17 -19.35 10.40
C GLN A 133 23.89 -18.03 10.23
N GLU A 134 24.39 -17.49 11.34
CA GLU A 134 25.32 -16.35 11.31
C GLU A 134 26.65 -16.82 10.72
N VAL A 135 27.09 -16.17 9.64
CA VAL A 135 28.42 -16.39 9.06
C VAL A 135 29.44 -15.52 9.77
N LYS A 136 29.11 -14.23 9.89
CA LYS A 136 29.98 -13.20 10.45
C LYS A 136 29.19 -11.94 10.80
N GLU A 137 29.47 -11.39 11.98
CA GLU A 137 29.13 -10.01 12.34
C GLU A 137 30.23 -9.02 11.91
N PHE A 138 29.80 -7.91 11.32
CA PHE A 138 30.59 -6.77 10.85
C PHE A 138 30.24 -5.56 11.72
N GLU A 139 31.13 -5.22 12.66
CA GLU A 139 30.89 -4.20 13.69
C GLU A 139 30.42 -2.86 13.11
N ASN A 140 30.98 -2.49 11.95
CA ASN A 140 30.74 -1.24 11.23
C ASN A 140 29.65 -1.34 10.14
N GLY A 141 28.85 -2.42 10.17
CA GLY A 141 27.79 -2.68 9.20
C GLY A 141 28.27 -3.40 7.94
N ILE A 142 27.32 -3.90 7.17
CA ILE A 142 27.57 -4.56 5.89
C ILE A 142 26.44 -4.22 4.90
N SER A 143 26.82 -3.87 3.67
CA SER A 143 25.88 -3.57 2.59
C SER A 143 26.49 -3.90 1.23
N GLY A 144 25.65 -4.03 0.19
CA GLY A 144 26.08 -4.27 -1.18
C GLY A 144 27.02 -5.47 -1.31
N ILE A 145 26.49 -6.69 -1.19
CA ILE A 145 27.32 -7.91 -1.28
C ILE A 145 27.39 -8.41 -2.72
N SER A 146 28.57 -8.88 -3.15
CA SER A 146 28.78 -9.57 -4.43
C SER A 146 29.92 -10.57 -4.35
N TRP A 147 29.95 -11.55 -5.25
CA TRP A 147 31.06 -12.51 -5.33
C TRP A 147 32.24 -11.92 -6.09
N LYS A 148 33.43 -12.00 -5.51
CA LYS A 148 34.70 -11.81 -6.22
C LYS A 148 35.15 -13.11 -6.90
N ASP A 149 35.06 -14.22 -6.18
CA ASP A 149 35.49 -15.55 -6.60
C ASP A 149 34.69 -16.63 -5.83
N GLU A 150 35.15 -17.89 -5.85
CA GLU A 150 34.45 -19.02 -5.21
C GLU A 150 34.22 -18.88 -3.72
N ASN A 151 35.12 -18.18 -3.01
CA ASN A 151 35.12 -18.14 -1.55
C ASN A 151 35.17 -16.73 -0.98
N THR A 152 35.19 -15.70 -1.82
CA THR A 152 35.39 -14.32 -1.39
C THR A 152 34.21 -13.44 -1.78
N LEU A 153 33.62 -12.77 -0.79
CA LEU A 153 32.56 -11.77 -0.98
C LEU A 153 33.15 -10.35 -0.87
N LEU A 154 32.78 -9.48 -1.81
CA LEU A 154 32.96 -8.04 -1.69
C LEU A 154 31.76 -7.42 -0.98
N PHE A 155 32.01 -6.41 -0.15
CA PHE A 155 30.97 -5.67 0.56
C PHE A 155 31.42 -4.26 0.94
N SER A 156 30.45 -3.37 1.10
CA SER A 156 30.65 -2.01 1.61
C SER A 156 30.45 -1.96 3.12
N SER A 157 31.37 -1.28 3.82
CA SER A 157 31.33 -1.06 5.27
C SER A 157 31.98 0.29 5.63
N ASN A 158 31.57 0.88 6.76
CA ASN A 158 32.20 2.08 7.30
C ASN A 158 33.49 1.75 8.08
N ASP A 159 34.29 2.78 8.39
CA ASP A 159 35.49 2.69 9.23
C ASP A 159 35.20 2.67 10.74
N GLY A 160 33.92 2.71 11.11
CA GLY A 160 33.46 2.76 12.49
C GLY A 160 33.25 4.19 12.97
N LYS A 161 32.99 4.35 14.27
CA LYS A 161 32.70 5.65 14.86
C LYS A 161 33.99 6.44 15.10
N THR A 162 34.01 7.68 14.64
CA THR A 162 35.01 8.69 14.97
C THR A 162 34.98 9.05 16.45
N LEU A 163 36.05 9.68 16.97
CA LEU A 163 36.04 10.21 18.34
C LEU A 163 34.90 11.23 18.52
N TYR A 164 34.67 12.07 17.51
CA TYR A 164 33.57 13.03 17.49
C TYR A 164 32.20 12.35 17.70
N GLU A 165 31.89 11.31 16.92
CA GLU A 165 30.62 10.57 17.06
C GLU A 165 30.50 9.86 18.42
N LYS A 166 31.59 9.28 18.94
CA LYS A 166 31.59 8.64 20.26
C LYS A 166 31.31 9.64 21.37
N GLU A 167 31.99 10.79 21.34
CA GLU A 167 31.77 11.85 22.33
C GLU A 167 30.37 12.46 22.23
N ALA A 168 29.83 12.63 21.02
CA ALA A 168 28.45 13.08 20.83
C ALA A 168 27.46 12.09 21.47
N GLU A 169 27.61 10.78 21.24
CA GLU A 169 26.78 9.76 21.88
C GLU A 169 26.90 9.74 23.42
N ASP A 170 28.13 9.82 23.94
CA ASP A 170 28.38 9.85 25.40
C ASP A 170 27.73 11.07 26.06
N LYS A 171 27.77 12.22 25.38
CA LYS A 171 27.10 13.47 25.79
C LYS A 171 25.60 13.46 25.49
N LYS A 172 25.10 12.45 24.76
CA LYS A 172 23.74 12.39 24.19
C LYS A 172 23.41 13.63 23.36
N ASP A 173 24.40 14.15 22.67
CA ASP A 173 24.25 15.24 21.70
C ASP A 173 23.60 14.67 20.44
N ASP A 174 22.32 15.00 20.26
CA ASP A 174 21.50 14.64 19.10
C ASP A 174 21.37 15.78 18.09
N VAL A 175 22.21 16.82 18.21
CA VAL A 175 22.26 17.93 17.26
C VAL A 175 22.82 17.46 15.92
N ILE A 176 22.13 17.84 14.84
CA ILE A 176 22.55 17.56 13.47
C ILE A 176 23.34 18.76 12.94
N VAL A 177 24.63 18.54 12.64
CA VAL A 177 25.45 19.52 11.91
C VAL A 177 25.27 19.30 10.41
N VAL A 178 24.58 20.25 9.76
CA VAL A 178 24.29 20.22 8.32
C VAL A 178 25.58 20.40 7.54
N GLU A 179 25.78 19.57 6.51
CA GLU A 179 26.96 19.61 5.63
C GLU A 179 28.33 19.50 6.33
N ASP A 180 28.40 18.77 7.45
CA ASP A 180 29.63 18.63 8.25
C ASP A 180 30.78 17.89 7.50
N SER A 181 31.42 18.57 6.57
CA SER A 181 32.51 18.01 5.77
C SER A 181 33.75 17.68 6.61
N LEU A 182 33.88 18.22 7.82
CA LEU A 182 34.98 17.94 8.74
C LEU A 182 34.86 16.55 9.37
N HIS A 183 33.64 16.13 9.72
CA HIS A 183 33.37 14.80 10.30
C HIS A 183 32.75 13.84 9.28
N TRP A 184 33.21 13.88 8.03
CA TRP A 184 32.76 12.94 7.00
C TRP A 184 33.38 11.57 7.16
N THR A 185 32.51 10.57 7.36
CA THR A 185 32.91 9.17 7.52
C THR A 185 32.95 8.47 6.16
N PRO A 186 34.12 7.96 5.73
CA PRO A 186 34.20 7.17 4.52
C PRO A 186 33.58 5.77 4.73
N SER A 187 32.96 5.27 3.68
CA SER A 187 32.69 3.85 3.48
C SER A 187 33.70 3.28 2.50
N HIS A 188 34.14 2.04 2.72
CA HIS A 188 35.13 1.37 1.88
C HIS A 188 34.59 0.04 1.39
N LEU A 189 35.20 -0.46 0.31
CA LEU A 189 34.98 -1.80 -0.16
C LEU A 189 35.95 -2.74 0.54
N TYR A 190 35.43 -3.86 1.02
CA TYR A 190 36.17 -4.90 1.70
C TYR A 190 35.92 -6.25 1.02
N ALA A 191 36.87 -7.17 1.16
CA ALA A 191 36.77 -8.55 0.74
C ALA A 191 36.80 -9.47 1.96
N TYR A 192 35.79 -10.32 2.11
CA TYR A 192 35.72 -11.33 3.17
C TYR A 192 35.91 -12.73 2.58
N SER A 193 36.96 -13.42 3.02
CA SER A 193 37.20 -14.84 2.67
C SER A 193 36.41 -15.75 3.60
N LEU A 194 35.50 -16.55 3.04
CA LEU A 194 34.71 -17.53 3.77
C LEU A 194 35.58 -18.68 4.34
N LYS A 195 36.64 -19.05 3.61
CA LYS A 195 37.55 -20.13 3.99
C LYS A 195 38.52 -19.69 5.09
N GLU A 196 39.24 -18.60 4.84
CA GLU A 196 40.29 -18.11 5.75
C GLU A 196 39.71 -17.26 6.89
N LYS A 197 38.44 -16.84 6.77
CA LYS A 197 37.73 -15.97 7.71
C LYS A 197 38.43 -14.62 7.92
N THR A 198 39.16 -14.14 6.92
CA THR A 198 39.89 -12.87 6.92
C THR A 198 39.13 -11.78 6.16
N ILE A 199 39.29 -10.53 6.60
CA ILE A 199 38.75 -9.34 5.94
C ILE A 199 39.90 -8.46 5.47
N ASN A 200 39.90 -8.10 4.19
CA ASN A 200 40.88 -7.19 3.58
C ASN A 200 40.18 -5.97 3.00
N ARG A 201 40.72 -4.77 3.23
CA ARG A 201 40.23 -3.54 2.59
C ARG A 201 40.71 -3.49 1.14
N ILE A 202 39.81 -3.15 0.22
CA ILE A 202 40.07 -3.08 -1.23
C ILE A 202 40.27 -1.64 -1.70
N THR A 203 39.62 -0.67 -1.07
CA THR A 203 39.70 0.76 -1.42
C THR A 203 40.21 1.61 -0.28
N ASP A 204 40.95 2.68 -0.57
CA ASP A 204 41.54 3.64 0.39
C ASP A 204 40.95 5.05 0.26
N ASN A 205 39.77 5.14 -0.35
CA ASN A 205 39.03 6.37 -0.61
C ASN A 205 38.74 7.16 0.67
N GLN A 206 38.94 8.48 0.63
CA GLN A 206 38.73 9.35 1.80
C GLN A 206 37.28 9.83 1.95
N LYS A 207 36.41 9.55 0.98
CA LYS A 207 35.00 9.96 0.94
C LYS A 207 34.12 8.74 0.67
N PRO A 208 32.83 8.73 1.03
CA PRO A 208 31.98 7.56 0.86
C PRO A 208 31.93 7.01 -0.56
N LEU A 209 31.74 5.70 -0.67
CA LEU A 209 31.40 5.06 -1.94
C LEU A 209 30.02 5.51 -2.42
N ALA A 210 29.89 5.73 -3.72
CA ALA A 210 28.61 5.94 -4.39
C ALA A 210 27.99 4.63 -4.92
N GLY A 211 28.82 3.59 -5.08
CA GLY A 211 28.42 2.29 -5.62
C GLY A 211 29.63 1.54 -6.15
N PHE A 212 29.47 0.25 -6.47
CA PHE A 212 30.52 -0.55 -7.08
C PHE A 212 29.94 -1.72 -7.88
N GLU A 213 30.72 -2.24 -8.82
CA GLU A 213 30.44 -3.45 -9.60
C GLU A 213 31.76 -4.19 -9.86
N VAL A 214 31.74 -5.53 -9.79
CA VAL A 214 32.91 -6.37 -10.03
C VAL A 214 32.70 -7.27 -11.25
N SER A 215 33.72 -7.41 -12.08
CA SER A 215 33.77 -8.36 -13.19
C SER A 215 33.65 -9.81 -12.71
N LYS A 216 33.09 -10.69 -13.55
CA LYS A 216 32.80 -12.09 -13.17
C LYS A 216 34.05 -12.92 -12.86
N ASP A 217 35.21 -12.57 -13.41
CA ASP A 217 36.50 -13.19 -13.08
C ASP A 217 37.14 -12.61 -11.80
N GLY A 218 36.54 -11.58 -11.21
CA GLY A 218 37.02 -10.95 -9.99
C GLY A 218 38.29 -10.11 -10.17
N LYS A 219 38.66 -9.74 -11.40
CA LYS A 219 39.89 -9.00 -11.69
C LYS A 219 39.70 -7.50 -11.81
N TRP A 220 38.56 -7.06 -12.31
CA TRP A 220 38.22 -5.65 -12.49
C TRP A 220 37.10 -5.22 -11.56
N LEU A 221 37.26 -4.04 -10.97
CA LEU A 221 36.30 -3.36 -10.11
C LEU A 221 36.05 -1.96 -10.66
N VAL A 222 34.80 -1.58 -10.89
CA VAL A 222 34.41 -0.18 -11.06
C VAL A 222 33.72 0.30 -9.79
N TYR A 223 34.10 1.48 -9.29
CA TYR A 223 33.47 2.07 -8.11
C TYR A 223 33.45 3.60 -8.18
N GLY A 224 32.41 4.18 -7.57
CA GLY A 224 32.23 5.62 -7.46
C GLY A 224 32.63 6.14 -6.08
N VAL A 225 33.20 7.34 -6.02
CA VAL A 225 33.53 8.04 -4.77
C VAL A 225 32.84 9.40 -4.75
N GLN A 226 32.00 9.63 -3.75
CA GLN A 226 31.28 10.90 -3.58
C GLN A 226 32.25 12.08 -3.46
N ARG A 227 31.84 13.26 -3.95
CA ARG A 227 32.65 14.49 -3.86
C ARG A 227 32.05 15.58 -3.00
N SER A 228 30.72 15.64 -2.94
CA SER A 228 29.96 16.58 -2.12
C SER A 228 28.95 15.81 -1.26
N ARG A 229 28.75 16.23 -0.01
CA ARG A 229 27.64 15.77 0.84
C ARG A 229 26.29 16.22 0.27
N SER A 230 26.35 17.31 -0.48
CA SER A 230 25.25 18.06 -1.05
C SER A 230 25.14 17.81 -2.55
N TYR A 231 25.76 16.74 -3.09
CA TYR A 231 25.62 16.43 -4.51
C TYR A 231 24.15 16.27 -4.92
N ALA A 232 23.36 15.64 -4.05
CA ALA A 232 21.91 15.55 -4.23
C ALA A 232 21.19 16.90 -4.04
N SER A 233 21.91 17.98 -3.68
CA SER A 233 21.36 19.29 -3.32
C SER A 233 21.63 20.40 -4.28
N ASP A 234 22.85 20.49 -4.76
CA ASP A 234 23.34 21.61 -5.54
C ASP A 234 23.95 21.19 -6.88
N ALA A 235 23.87 19.89 -7.20
CA ALA A 235 24.46 19.27 -8.39
C ALA A 235 25.96 19.58 -8.59
N GLN A 236 26.69 20.05 -7.57
CA GLN A 236 27.97 20.71 -7.80
C GLN A 236 29.08 19.78 -8.30
N LYS A 237 29.13 18.53 -7.80
CA LYS A 237 30.25 17.62 -8.08
C LYS A 237 29.83 16.15 -8.10
N GLU A 238 29.67 15.61 -9.30
CA GLU A 238 29.40 14.18 -9.53
C GLU A 238 30.46 13.25 -8.93
N PRO A 239 30.08 12.07 -8.40
CA PRO A 239 31.05 11.09 -7.92
C PRO A 239 32.14 10.79 -8.94
N TYR A 240 33.40 10.74 -8.50
CA TYR A 240 34.47 10.25 -9.36
C TYR A 240 34.33 8.75 -9.55
N GLN A 241 34.41 8.30 -10.80
CA GLN A 241 34.40 6.88 -11.14
C GLN A 241 35.84 6.38 -11.28
N TYR A 242 36.10 5.21 -10.72
CA TYR A 242 37.41 4.58 -10.75
C TYR A 242 37.30 3.15 -11.28
N LEU A 243 38.25 2.77 -12.12
CA LEU A 243 38.51 1.40 -12.51
C LEU A 243 39.74 0.90 -11.75
N LYS A 244 39.62 -0.23 -11.08
CA LYS A 244 40.72 -0.89 -10.35
C LYS A 244 40.94 -2.30 -10.86
N ASN A 245 42.20 -2.61 -11.15
CA ASN A 245 42.65 -3.98 -11.33
C ASN A 245 42.97 -4.58 -9.95
N LEU A 246 42.26 -5.64 -9.57
CA LEU A 246 42.36 -6.30 -8.27
C LEU A 246 43.58 -7.24 -8.16
N GLU A 247 44.24 -7.57 -9.27
CA GLU A 247 45.48 -8.37 -9.27
C GLU A 247 46.72 -7.48 -9.11
N SER A 248 46.83 -6.43 -9.91
CA SER A 248 47.97 -5.50 -9.85
C SER A 248 47.83 -4.44 -8.76
N GLY A 249 46.60 -4.17 -8.32
CA GLY A 249 46.25 -3.06 -7.43
C GLY A 249 46.14 -1.70 -8.12
N GLU A 250 46.45 -1.62 -9.42
CA GLU A 250 46.40 -0.38 -10.20
C GLU A 250 44.98 0.20 -10.22
N THR A 251 44.87 1.50 -9.95
CA THR A 251 43.60 2.23 -9.93
C THR A 251 43.70 3.44 -10.85
N ARG A 252 42.71 3.61 -11.73
CA ARG A 252 42.62 4.72 -12.67
C ARG A 252 41.28 5.42 -12.52
N ARG A 253 41.28 6.75 -12.53
CA ARG A 253 40.04 7.52 -12.68
C ARG A 253 39.56 7.38 -14.12
N ILE A 254 38.27 7.12 -14.30
CA ILE A 254 37.61 6.97 -15.60
C ILE A 254 36.43 7.95 -15.69
N LEU A 255 35.89 8.12 -16.91
CA LEU A 255 34.72 8.97 -17.17
C LEU A 255 34.89 10.40 -16.61
N ALA A 256 36.10 10.94 -16.70
CA ALA A 256 36.42 12.25 -16.13
C ALA A 256 35.78 13.42 -16.90
N ASP A 257 35.42 13.18 -18.17
CA ASP A 257 34.90 14.16 -19.13
C ASP A 257 33.40 13.97 -19.43
N PHE A 258 32.67 13.22 -18.58
CA PHE A 258 31.21 13.14 -18.68
C PHE A 258 30.58 14.34 -17.99
N ASP A 259 29.70 15.05 -18.70
CA ASP A 259 28.95 16.20 -18.18
C ASP A 259 27.72 15.80 -17.35
N PHE A 260 27.37 14.50 -17.33
CA PHE A 260 26.19 13.98 -16.64
C PHE A 260 26.48 12.67 -15.89
N PRO A 261 25.68 12.35 -14.85
CA PRO A 261 26.02 11.29 -13.92
C PRO A 261 26.00 9.92 -14.58
N ALA A 262 27.10 9.17 -14.46
CA ALA A 262 27.18 7.78 -14.89
C ALA A 262 26.72 6.81 -13.79
N TYR A 263 25.88 5.84 -14.14
CA TYR A 263 25.32 4.88 -13.18
C TYR A 263 25.01 3.52 -13.80
N GLY A 264 24.68 2.56 -12.93
CA GLY A 264 24.22 1.22 -13.30
C GLY A 264 25.27 0.44 -14.09
N PHE A 265 26.51 0.38 -13.62
CA PHE A 265 27.60 -0.34 -14.29
C PHE A 265 27.37 -1.85 -14.31
N SER A 266 27.68 -2.52 -15.42
CA SER A 266 27.61 -3.99 -15.51
C SER A 266 28.61 -4.56 -16.52
N PHE A 267 29.49 -5.46 -16.05
CA PHE A 267 30.56 -6.04 -16.88
C PHE A 267 30.06 -7.06 -17.89
N THR A 268 30.74 -7.07 -19.04
CA THR A 268 30.62 -8.13 -20.04
C THR A 268 31.30 -9.41 -19.61
N SER A 269 30.89 -10.52 -20.23
CA SER A 269 31.35 -11.87 -19.85
C SER A 269 32.75 -12.21 -20.35
N ASP A 270 33.31 -11.42 -21.27
CA ASP A 270 34.74 -11.50 -21.64
C ASP A 270 35.64 -10.59 -20.78
N HIS A 271 35.04 -9.80 -19.89
CA HIS A 271 35.71 -8.91 -18.94
C HIS A 271 36.55 -7.80 -19.60
N LYS A 272 36.32 -7.52 -20.89
CA LYS A 272 37.04 -6.47 -21.63
C LYS A 272 36.40 -5.10 -21.49
N GLY A 273 35.20 -5.04 -20.93
CA GLY A 273 34.49 -3.79 -20.72
C GLY A 273 33.18 -3.96 -19.97
N PHE A 274 32.48 -2.86 -19.79
CA PHE A 274 31.21 -2.80 -19.09
C PHE A 274 30.28 -1.79 -19.73
N TYR A 275 28.98 -2.01 -19.59
CA TYR A 275 27.96 -1.03 -19.94
C TYR A 275 27.71 -0.10 -18.76
N PHE A 276 27.20 1.10 -19.04
CA PHE A 276 26.68 2.04 -18.05
C PHE A 276 25.67 3.00 -18.70
N SER A 277 24.79 3.59 -17.90
CA SER A 277 23.86 4.63 -18.33
C SER A 277 24.37 6.01 -17.91
N SER A 278 24.03 7.04 -18.68
CA SER A 278 24.20 8.44 -18.29
C SER A 278 23.00 9.24 -18.78
N GLU A 279 22.51 10.16 -17.96
CA GLU A 279 21.44 11.08 -18.35
C GLU A 279 21.98 12.11 -19.35
N TYR A 280 21.14 12.61 -20.24
CA TYR A 280 21.54 13.60 -21.24
C TYR A 280 20.47 14.67 -21.38
N GLY A 281 20.87 15.91 -21.09
CA GLY A 281 20.12 17.14 -21.30
C GLY A 281 20.94 18.17 -22.09
N ASN A 282 20.31 19.25 -22.53
CA ASN A 282 20.97 20.39 -23.18
C ASN A 282 21.63 21.35 -22.17
N ASN A 283 21.35 21.22 -20.87
CA ASN A 283 21.96 22.04 -19.81
C ASN A 283 22.49 21.16 -18.67
N PRO A 284 23.76 20.72 -18.73
CA PRO A 284 24.36 19.87 -17.69
C PRO A 284 24.64 20.60 -16.38
N LYS A 285 24.66 21.94 -16.36
CA LYS A 285 25.12 22.74 -15.20
C LYS A 285 24.41 22.38 -13.89
N TYR A 286 23.15 21.98 -13.98
CA TYR A 286 22.27 21.76 -12.83
C TYR A 286 21.77 20.32 -12.71
N ASN A 287 22.29 19.38 -13.52
CA ASN A 287 21.75 18.02 -13.59
C ASN A 287 20.23 17.97 -13.77
N GLY A 288 19.70 18.86 -14.62
CA GLY A 288 18.28 18.87 -14.95
C GLY A 288 17.86 17.61 -15.72
N PRO A 289 16.55 17.33 -15.81
CA PRO A 289 16.05 16.11 -16.41
C PRO A 289 16.39 16.01 -17.89
N GLY A 290 16.58 14.79 -18.35
CA GLY A 290 16.91 14.49 -19.74
C GLY A 290 16.43 13.11 -20.19
N ILE A 291 17.06 12.61 -21.26
CA ILE A 291 16.88 11.23 -21.71
C ILE A 291 18.03 10.37 -21.22
N ASN A 292 17.77 9.09 -20.94
CA ASN A 292 18.84 8.16 -20.58
C ASN A 292 19.49 7.59 -21.83
N LYS A 293 20.81 7.67 -21.88
CA LYS A 293 21.67 7.10 -22.92
C LYS A 293 22.49 5.94 -22.37
N LEU A 294 22.79 4.98 -23.24
CA LEU A 294 23.58 3.79 -22.90
C LEU A 294 24.98 3.89 -23.51
N PHE A 295 25.99 3.54 -22.74
CA PHE A 295 27.39 3.57 -23.15
C PHE A 295 28.06 2.23 -22.84
N TYR A 296 29.14 1.95 -23.55
CA TYR A 296 30.08 0.86 -23.27
C TYR A 296 31.47 1.45 -23.05
N PHE A 297 32.10 1.07 -21.95
CA PHE A 297 33.49 1.40 -21.64
C PHE A 297 34.39 0.21 -22.00
N ASP A 298 35.41 0.47 -22.82
CA ASP A 298 36.44 -0.50 -23.17
C ASP A 298 37.67 -0.33 -22.26
N ILE A 299 38.09 -1.41 -21.60
CA ILE A 299 39.18 -1.37 -20.61
C ILE A 299 40.54 -1.31 -21.30
N GLU A 300 40.68 -1.86 -22.50
CA GLU A 300 41.96 -1.89 -23.21
C GLU A 300 42.29 -0.50 -23.76
N SER A 301 41.34 0.16 -24.42
CA SER A 301 41.54 1.53 -24.91
C SER A 301 41.33 2.60 -23.85
N MET A 302 40.66 2.30 -22.74
CA MET A 302 40.23 3.25 -21.71
C MET A 302 39.24 4.30 -22.22
N GLU A 303 38.45 3.97 -23.24
CA GLU A 303 37.48 4.87 -23.88
C GLU A 303 36.04 4.36 -23.73
N SER A 304 35.09 5.30 -23.68
CA SER A 304 33.65 5.00 -23.74
C SER A 304 33.07 5.31 -25.12
N LYS A 305 32.14 4.48 -25.60
CA LYS A 305 31.35 4.72 -26.81
C LYS A 305 29.86 4.63 -26.51
N GLU A 306 29.07 5.57 -27.03
CA GLU A 306 27.61 5.51 -26.98
C GLU A 306 27.10 4.30 -27.78
N VAL A 307 26.17 3.55 -27.20
CA VAL A 307 25.43 2.50 -27.89
C VAL A 307 24.31 3.15 -28.67
N ASP A 308 24.42 3.22 -30.00
CA ASP A 308 23.35 3.74 -30.86
C ASP A 308 22.07 2.88 -30.71
N LEU A 309 21.13 3.37 -29.92
CA LEU A 309 19.87 2.68 -29.65
C LEU A 309 18.93 2.68 -30.86
N LYS A 310 19.18 3.52 -31.88
CA LYS A 310 18.24 3.79 -32.99
C LYS A 310 16.84 4.04 -32.44
N TRP A 311 16.79 4.93 -31.44
CA TRP A 311 15.62 5.20 -30.63
C TRP A 311 15.77 6.54 -29.90
N ASP A 312 15.22 7.59 -30.50
CA ASP A 312 15.46 8.98 -30.08
C ASP A 312 14.87 9.34 -28.70
N LEU A 313 13.99 8.48 -28.17
CA LEU A 313 13.41 8.65 -26.83
C LEU A 313 14.36 8.22 -25.70
N GLY A 314 15.50 7.58 -26.03
CA GLY A 314 16.42 6.99 -25.06
C GLY A 314 15.92 5.66 -24.46
N HIS A 315 16.52 5.23 -23.36
CA HIS A 315 16.07 4.06 -22.61
C HIS A 315 15.25 4.43 -21.36
N ALA A 316 14.33 3.55 -20.96
CA ALA A 316 13.38 3.72 -19.86
C ALA A 316 13.99 3.41 -18.47
N GLY A 317 15.32 3.54 -18.33
CA GLY A 317 16.07 3.16 -17.14
C GLY A 317 16.37 1.66 -17.01
N GLY A 318 17.56 1.33 -16.51
CA GLY A 318 18.04 -0.05 -16.37
C GLY A 318 18.30 -0.75 -17.71
N TYR A 319 18.94 -1.93 -17.64
CA TYR A 319 19.21 -2.85 -18.76
C TYR A 319 19.75 -4.17 -18.21
N GLN A 320 19.96 -5.17 -19.08
CA GLN A 320 20.53 -6.48 -18.70
C GLN A 320 21.65 -6.88 -19.67
N VAL A 321 22.87 -7.11 -19.15
CA VAL A 321 23.99 -7.60 -19.96
C VAL A 321 23.84 -9.10 -20.19
N VAL A 322 23.98 -9.54 -21.45
CA VAL A 322 23.81 -10.94 -21.87
C VAL A 322 25.06 -11.37 -22.62
N GLY A 323 25.99 -12.05 -21.93
CA GLY A 323 27.30 -12.31 -22.51
C GLY A 323 28.07 -11.00 -22.68
N ASN A 324 28.25 -10.59 -23.94
CA ASN A 324 28.82 -9.29 -24.33
C ASN A 324 27.79 -8.32 -24.94
N ASP A 325 26.56 -8.81 -25.10
CA ASP A 325 25.42 -8.10 -25.67
C ASP A 325 24.59 -7.47 -24.55
N VAL A 326 23.52 -6.75 -24.91
CA VAL A 326 22.67 -6.09 -23.91
C VAL A 326 21.20 -6.05 -24.32
N ILE A 327 20.30 -6.32 -23.37
CA ILE A 327 18.86 -6.08 -23.51
C ILE A 327 18.52 -4.76 -22.84
N VAL A 328 17.90 -3.85 -23.60
CA VAL A 328 17.60 -2.50 -23.18
C VAL A 328 16.08 -2.28 -23.20
N PRO A 329 15.47 -1.84 -22.08
CA PRO A 329 14.12 -1.30 -22.07
C PRO A 329 14.12 0.10 -22.70
N LEU A 330 13.59 0.22 -23.91
CA LEU A 330 13.47 1.49 -24.63
C LEU A 330 12.26 2.28 -24.12
N ALA A 331 12.45 3.58 -23.91
CA ALA A 331 11.40 4.50 -23.54
C ALA A 331 10.34 4.58 -24.64
N ASN A 332 9.06 4.30 -24.35
CA ASN A 332 8.03 4.27 -25.39
C ASN A 332 6.76 4.98 -24.92
N LYS A 333 6.90 6.27 -24.56
CA LYS A 333 5.82 7.11 -24.01
C LYS A 333 5.20 6.44 -22.77
N ALA A 334 3.89 6.19 -22.79
CA ALA A 334 3.15 5.46 -21.75
C ALA A 334 3.49 3.96 -21.64
N THR A 335 4.49 3.44 -22.36
CA THR A 335 4.88 2.03 -22.34
C THR A 335 6.40 1.85 -22.39
N ILE A 336 6.89 0.59 -22.36
CA ILE A 336 8.32 0.25 -22.44
C ILE A 336 8.55 -0.87 -23.46
N ARG A 337 9.38 -0.62 -24.48
CA ARG A 337 9.70 -1.60 -25.51
C ARG A 337 11.06 -2.27 -25.25
N LEU A 338 11.12 -3.59 -25.12
CA LEU A 338 12.41 -4.28 -25.04
C LEU A 338 13.09 -4.38 -26.42
N ALA A 339 14.41 -4.19 -26.44
CA ALA A 339 15.25 -4.46 -27.61
C ALA A 339 16.57 -5.11 -27.21
N TYR A 340 17.08 -5.99 -28.05
CA TYR A 340 18.37 -6.65 -27.88
C TYR A 340 19.43 -5.99 -28.77
N TYR A 341 20.61 -5.72 -28.23
CA TYR A 341 21.72 -5.10 -28.96
C TYR A 341 22.90 -6.05 -28.99
N LYS A 342 23.14 -6.61 -30.17
CA LYS A 342 24.27 -7.51 -30.40
C LYS A 342 25.54 -6.70 -30.67
N LYS A 343 26.57 -6.85 -29.83
CA LYS A 343 27.87 -6.22 -30.00
C LYS A 343 28.68 -6.97 -31.06
N LYS A 344 29.30 -6.23 -31.97
CA LYS A 344 30.28 -6.76 -32.94
C LYS A 344 31.39 -5.73 -33.12
N GLY A 345 32.57 -6.05 -32.55
CA GLY A 345 33.65 -5.07 -32.45
C GLY A 345 33.23 -3.91 -31.54
N SER A 346 33.27 -2.68 -32.08
CA SER A 346 32.82 -1.47 -31.40
C SER A 346 31.41 -1.04 -31.78
N ASP A 347 30.66 -1.82 -32.57
CA ASP A 347 29.30 -1.47 -33.01
C ASP A 347 28.24 -2.39 -32.41
N TRP A 348 26.99 -1.90 -32.36
CA TRP A 348 25.83 -2.62 -31.84
C TRP A 348 24.72 -2.72 -32.87
N PHE A 349 24.15 -3.92 -32.99
CA PHE A 349 23.09 -4.22 -33.94
C PHE A 349 21.80 -4.53 -33.18
N LYS A 350 20.86 -3.58 -33.26
CA LYS A 350 19.51 -3.71 -32.68
C LYS A 350 18.76 -4.88 -33.32
N LYS A 351 18.16 -5.70 -32.46
CA LYS A 351 17.21 -6.77 -32.81
C LYS A 351 15.96 -6.61 -31.95
N THR A 352 14.80 -6.83 -32.57
CA THR A 352 13.52 -6.83 -31.88
C THR A 352 13.41 -8.07 -30.99
N ILE A 353 12.98 -7.89 -29.75
CA ILE A 353 12.44 -8.97 -28.92
C ILE A 353 10.94 -8.98 -29.16
N ASP A 354 10.40 -10.10 -29.64
CA ASP A 354 8.96 -10.26 -29.89
C ASP A 354 8.34 -11.19 -28.85
N LEU A 355 7.49 -10.61 -27.99
CA LEU A 355 6.73 -11.30 -26.95
C LEU A 355 5.22 -11.30 -27.27
N GLY A 356 4.85 -11.10 -28.54
CA GLY A 356 3.47 -11.07 -29.00
C GLY A 356 2.65 -9.98 -28.30
N ASN A 357 1.56 -10.37 -27.63
CA ASN A 357 0.67 -9.44 -26.92
C ASN A 357 1.26 -8.83 -25.65
N LYS A 358 2.45 -9.27 -25.21
CA LYS A 358 3.16 -8.70 -24.05
C LYS A 358 4.16 -7.61 -24.45
N ASN A 359 4.39 -7.42 -25.75
CA ASN A 359 5.20 -6.29 -26.23
C ASN A 359 4.72 -4.99 -25.57
N ASP A 360 5.65 -4.09 -25.26
CA ASP A 360 5.40 -2.80 -24.56
C ASP A 360 5.09 -2.87 -23.05
N HIS A 361 4.87 -4.06 -22.50
CA HIS A 361 4.33 -4.25 -21.15
C HIS A 361 5.18 -5.16 -20.25
N VAL A 362 6.46 -5.33 -20.58
CA VAL A 362 7.37 -6.25 -19.89
C VAL A 362 8.50 -5.48 -19.20
N ARG A 363 8.77 -5.86 -17.95
CA ARG A 363 9.98 -5.46 -17.22
C ARG A 363 10.82 -6.69 -16.91
N LEU A 364 12.12 -6.62 -17.23
CA LEU A 364 13.06 -7.67 -16.89
C LEU A 364 13.41 -7.59 -15.41
N SER A 365 13.53 -8.75 -14.77
CA SER A 365 13.98 -8.86 -13.38
C SER A 365 15.44 -9.29 -13.32
N GLN A 366 15.82 -10.34 -14.07
CA GLN A 366 17.18 -10.88 -14.08
C GLN A 366 17.42 -11.77 -15.31
N VAL A 367 18.62 -11.72 -15.87
CA VAL A 367 19.15 -12.74 -16.81
C VAL A 367 20.14 -13.65 -16.07
N SER A 368 20.17 -14.94 -16.38
CA SER A 368 21.13 -15.88 -15.80
C SER A 368 22.57 -15.53 -16.19
N ASP A 369 23.55 -15.95 -15.37
CA ASP A 369 24.96 -15.59 -15.57
C ASP A 369 25.51 -16.06 -16.93
N ASP A 370 25.02 -17.19 -17.45
CA ASP A 370 25.37 -17.75 -18.76
C ASP A 370 24.54 -17.16 -19.92
N GLY A 371 23.56 -16.30 -19.63
CA GLY A 371 22.70 -15.65 -20.62
C GLY A 371 21.64 -16.56 -21.25
N THR A 372 21.38 -17.75 -20.69
CA THR A 372 20.46 -18.75 -21.28
C THR A 372 19.04 -18.70 -20.73
N LYS A 373 18.79 -17.98 -19.64
CA LYS A 373 17.45 -17.81 -19.04
C LYS A 373 17.19 -16.37 -18.63
N VAL A 374 15.91 -16.02 -18.57
CA VAL A 374 15.45 -14.69 -18.16
C VAL A 374 14.20 -14.80 -17.29
N VAL A 375 14.20 -14.06 -16.17
CA VAL A 375 12.99 -13.79 -15.37
C VAL A 375 12.49 -12.39 -15.70
N TYR A 376 11.19 -12.27 -15.94
CA TYR A 376 10.55 -11.01 -16.24
C TYR A 376 9.11 -10.96 -15.71
N ASN A 377 8.54 -9.77 -15.57
CA ASN A 377 7.14 -9.60 -15.24
C ASN A 377 6.37 -8.94 -16.38
N TYR A 378 5.11 -9.33 -16.53
CA TYR A 378 4.15 -8.77 -17.47
C TYR A 378 2.90 -8.28 -16.72
N SER A 379 2.54 -7.01 -16.93
CA SER A 379 1.33 -6.38 -16.41
C SER A 379 0.87 -5.26 -17.35
N THR A 380 -0.37 -4.81 -17.18
CA THR A 380 -0.85 -3.54 -17.73
C THR A 380 -1.44 -2.72 -16.58
N ALA A 381 -1.87 -1.49 -16.82
CA ALA A 381 -2.56 -0.69 -15.81
C ALA A 381 -3.82 -1.38 -15.26
N SER A 382 -4.43 -2.28 -16.05
CA SER A 382 -5.64 -3.04 -15.70
C SER A 382 -5.41 -4.56 -15.63
N ARG A 383 -4.14 -5.00 -15.51
CA ARG A 383 -3.78 -6.42 -15.34
C ARG A 383 -2.74 -6.59 -14.25
N LEU A 384 -3.06 -7.41 -13.25
CA LEU A 384 -2.13 -7.76 -12.17
C LEU A 384 -0.79 -8.32 -12.72
N PRO A 385 0.34 -8.05 -12.04
CA PRO A 385 1.63 -8.61 -12.41
C PRO A 385 1.63 -10.14 -12.43
N THR A 386 2.10 -10.67 -13.55
CA THR A 386 2.44 -12.09 -13.72
C THR A 386 3.94 -12.21 -13.89
N TYR A 387 4.54 -13.21 -13.25
CA TYR A 387 5.99 -13.41 -13.22
C TYR A 387 6.35 -14.65 -14.01
N HIS A 388 7.24 -14.50 -14.98
CA HIS A 388 7.58 -15.49 -15.98
C HIS A 388 9.07 -15.82 -15.95
N ILE A 389 9.39 -17.04 -16.36
CA ILE A 389 10.75 -17.46 -16.72
C ILE A 389 10.72 -18.00 -18.14
N ALA A 390 11.76 -17.72 -18.93
CA ALA A 390 11.90 -18.23 -20.28
C ALA A 390 13.37 -18.58 -20.58
N ASP A 391 13.57 -19.47 -21.54
CA ASP A 391 14.87 -19.65 -22.17
C ASP A 391 15.17 -18.45 -23.06
N LEU A 392 16.41 -17.99 -23.04
CA LEU A 392 16.92 -16.85 -23.76
C LEU A 392 17.98 -17.31 -24.78
N LYS A 393 17.73 -17.01 -26.05
CA LYS A 393 18.73 -17.17 -27.12
C LYS A 393 18.80 -15.90 -27.96
N GLU A 394 19.83 -15.10 -27.69
CA GLU A 394 19.94 -13.73 -28.18
C GLU A 394 18.66 -12.92 -27.89
N HIS A 395 17.89 -12.59 -28.93
CA HIS A 395 16.67 -11.78 -28.90
C HIS A 395 15.39 -12.62 -28.80
N LYS A 396 15.50 -13.95 -28.69
CA LYS A 396 14.36 -14.87 -28.70
C LYS A 396 14.12 -15.43 -27.31
N PHE A 397 12.89 -15.26 -26.83
CA PHE A 397 12.40 -15.87 -25.61
C PHE A 397 11.60 -17.11 -26.03
N SER A 398 11.89 -18.26 -25.42
CA SER A 398 11.22 -19.54 -25.72
C SER A 398 10.95 -20.33 -24.45
N ASN A 399 10.10 -21.35 -24.53
CA ASN A 399 9.74 -22.21 -23.39
C ASN A 399 9.33 -21.39 -22.15
N GLU A 400 8.50 -20.39 -22.38
CA GLU A 400 8.03 -19.50 -21.33
C GLU A 400 7.10 -20.24 -20.36
N GLU A 401 7.32 -20.02 -19.07
CA GLU A 401 6.53 -20.60 -18.00
C GLU A 401 6.28 -19.60 -16.87
N ASN A 402 5.19 -19.79 -16.12
CA ASN A 402 4.94 -19.00 -14.91
C ASN A 402 5.97 -19.36 -13.83
N LEU A 403 6.73 -18.38 -13.34
CA LEU A 403 7.68 -18.57 -12.24
C LEU A 403 6.95 -18.82 -10.92
N VAL A 404 6.00 -17.92 -10.60
CA VAL A 404 5.22 -17.96 -9.37
C VAL A 404 3.91 -17.18 -9.54
N LYS A 405 2.85 -17.65 -8.90
CA LYS A 405 1.57 -16.96 -8.83
C LYS A 405 1.40 -16.21 -7.49
N LEU A 406 1.39 -14.88 -7.54
CA LEU A 406 1.15 -13.97 -6.39
C LEU A 406 -0.26 -13.38 -6.42
N ASN A 407 -0.67 -12.68 -5.36
CA ASN A 407 -1.88 -11.85 -5.35
C ASN A 407 -3.20 -12.59 -5.61
N LYS A 408 -3.29 -13.89 -5.29
CA LYS A 408 -4.48 -14.74 -5.50
C LYS A 408 -5.80 -14.19 -4.93
N LYS A 409 -5.73 -13.33 -3.90
CA LYS A 409 -6.89 -12.65 -3.32
C LYS A 409 -7.36 -11.48 -4.20
N LEU A 410 -6.42 -10.73 -4.78
CA LEU A 410 -6.72 -9.59 -5.66
C LEU A 410 -7.27 -10.06 -7.01
N GLU A 411 -6.87 -11.25 -7.50
CA GLU A 411 -7.44 -11.84 -8.73
C GLU A 411 -8.95 -12.03 -8.68
N LYS A 412 -9.53 -12.15 -7.47
CA LYS A 412 -10.97 -12.31 -7.26
C LYS A 412 -11.72 -10.99 -7.20
N LYS A 413 -11.00 -9.87 -7.21
CA LYS A 413 -11.58 -8.52 -7.17
C LYS A 413 -11.71 -8.00 -8.60
N PRO A 414 -12.78 -7.26 -8.92
CA PRO A 414 -12.91 -6.63 -10.22
C PRO A 414 -11.77 -5.63 -10.40
N ILE A 415 -11.02 -5.77 -11.49
CA ILE A 415 -9.98 -4.82 -11.88
C ILE A 415 -10.59 -3.85 -12.88
N THR A 416 -10.38 -2.57 -12.61
CA THR A 416 -10.87 -1.48 -13.41
C THR A 416 -10.25 -1.51 -14.81
N LYS A 417 -11.08 -1.38 -15.85
CA LYS A 417 -10.60 -1.22 -17.23
C LYS A 417 -9.77 0.06 -17.35
N SER A 418 -8.62 -0.05 -18.00
CA SER A 418 -7.78 1.09 -18.38
C SER A 418 -7.62 1.19 -19.90
N GLU A 419 -7.23 2.36 -20.39
CA GLU A 419 -6.72 2.56 -21.74
C GLU A 419 -5.61 3.61 -21.74
N VAL A 420 -4.65 3.47 -22.66
CA VAL A 420 -3.74 4.56 -23.01
C VAL A 420 -4.49 5.50 -23.93
N ILE A 421 -4.73 6.73 -23.49
CA ILE A 421 -5.27 7.79 -24.34
C ILE A 421 -4.12 8.67 -24.86
N VAL A 422 -4.34 9.21 -26.06
CA VAL A 422 -3.38 10.06 -26.76
C VAL A 422 -4.12 11.30 -27.24
N TRP A 423 -3.55 12.47 -27.00
CA TRP A 423 -4.13 13.74 -27.46
C TRP A 423 -3.05 14.74 -27.88
N LYS A 424 -3.49 15.86 -28.46
CA LYS A 424 -2.61 16.96 -28.82
C LYS A 424 -2.51 17.96 -27.68
N GLY A 425 -1.30 18.17 -27.20
CA GLY A 425 -0.97 19.03 -26.07
C GLY A 425 -0.43 20.39 -26.49
N TYR A 426 0.43 20.94 -25.64
CA TYR A 426 1.31 22.06 -25.92
C TYR A 426 2.07 21.84 -27.23
N ASN A 427 2.27 22.91 -28.02
CA ASN A 427 2.89 22.88 -29.35
C ASN A 427 2.31 21.85 -30.35
N ASN A 428 1.07 21.37 -30.12
CA ASN A 428 0.44 20.31 -30.92
C ASN A 428 1.25 18.99 -30.94
N GLU A 429 2.08 18.79 -29.92
CA GLU A 429 2.81 17.55 -29.69
C GLU A 429 1.88 16.48 -29.11
N GLU A 430 2.33 15.23 -29.22
CA GLU A 430 1.55 14.10 -28.74
C GLU A 430 1.78 13.86 -27.25
N VAL A 431 0.70 13.96 -26.48
CA VAL A 431 0.67 13.69 -25.04
C VAL A 431 -0.01 12.35 -24.82
N THR A 432 0.51 11.55 -23.89
CA THR A 432 -0.10 10.27 -23.50
C THR A 432 -0.61 10.30 -22.07
N GLY A 433 -1.52 9.41 -21.74
CA GLY A 433 -2.00 9.25 -20.37
C GLY A 433 -2.75 7.96 -20.18
N ILE A 434 -2.89 7.52 -18.93
CA ILE A 434 -3.65 6.33 -18.59
C ILE A 434 -5.02 6.75 -18.07
N LEU A 435 -6.08 6.35 -18.77
CA LEU A 435 -7.46 6.58 -18.36
C LEU A 435 -8.06 5.29 -17.78
N TYR A 436 -8.52 5.36 -16.53
CA TYR A 436 -9.26 4.29 -15.87
C TYR A 436 -10.75 4.62 -15.89
N TYR A 437 -11.55 3.62 -16.22
CA TYR A 437 -13.00 3.76 -16.41
C TYR A 437 -13.77 3.56 -15.09
N PRO A 438 -14.89 4.27 -14.87
CA PRO A 438 -15.84 3.89 -13.83
C PRO A 438 -16.26 2.42 -13.98
N GLU A 439 -16.38 1.67 -12.88
CA GLU A 439 -16.83 0.27 -12.93
C GLU A 439 -18.24 0.11 -13.52
N ASN A 440 -19.08 1.13 -13.33
CA ASN A 440 -20.44 1.21 -13.85
C ASN A 440 -20.55 1.99 -15.17
N TYR A 441 -19.45 2.11 -15.93
CA TYR A 441 -19.43 2.87 -17.17
C TYR A 441 -20.45 2.36 -18.20
N LYS A 442 -21.19 3.31 -18.77
CA LYS A 442 -22.13 3.10 -19.87
C LYS A 442 -21.85 4.17 -20.92
N GLU A 443 -21.70 3.72 -22.16
CA GLU A 443 -21.52 4.62 -23.30
C GLU A 443 -22.69 5.62 -23.40
N GLY A 444 -22.38 6.88 -23.71
CA GLY A 444 -23.35 7.98 -23.74
C GLY A 444 -23.69 8.60 -22.38
N GLN A 445 -23.20 8.07 -21.27
CA GLN A 445 -23.31 8.70 -19.94
C GLN A 445 -22.01 9.42 -19.56
N ARG A 446 -22.17 10.57 -18.89
CA ARG A 446 -21.06 11.37 -18.36
C ARG A 446 -20.85 11.05 -16.87
N TYR A 447 -19.58 10.96 -16.47
CA TYR A 447 -19.18 10.60 -15.10
C TYR A 447 -18.24 11.66 -14.51
N PRO A 448 -18.10 11.73 -13.18
CA PRO A 448 -17.04 12.53 -12.55
C PRO A 448 -15.65 12.13 -13.04
N LEU A 449 -14.70 13.08 -12.98
CA LEU A 449 -13.29 12.85 -13.29
C LEU A 449 -12.42 13.15 -12.07
N MET A 450 -11.48 12.26 -11.76
CA MET A 450 -10.39 12.52 -10.84
C MET A 450 -9.05 12.53 -11.62
N LEU A 451 -8.35 13.66 -11.63
CA LEU A 451 -6.96 13.68 -12.07
C LEU A 451 -6.07 13.07 -11.00
N SER A 452 -5.21 12.12 -11.37
CA SER A 452 -4.18 11.54 -10.50
C SER A 452 -2.82 11.78 -11.13
N ILE A 453 -2.19 12.89 -10.76
CA ILE A 453 -0.97 13.42 -11.40
C ILE A 453 0.28 12.85 -10.73
N HIS A 454 1.22 12.32 -11.51
CA HIS A 454 2.47 11.78 -10.98
C HIS A 454 3.44 12.89 -10.53
N GLY A 455 4.32 12.53 -9.58
CA GLY A 455 5.48 13.33 -9.20
C GLY A 455 6.53 13.40 -10.31
N GLY A 456 7.61 14.15 -10.08
CA GLY A 456 8.62 14.39 -11.11
C GLY A 456 9.33 15.73 -10.90
N PRO A 457 9.38 16.61 -11.92
CA PRO A 457 8.46 16.64 -13.07
C PRO A 457 8.75 15.58 -14.15
N SER A 458 9.96 15.01 -14.18
CA SER A 458 10.38 13.95 -15.11
C SER A 458 9.87 12.54 -14.77
N GLY A 459 8.79 12.42 -13.99
CA GLY A 459 8.10 11.14 -13.78
C GLY A 459 7.38 10.66 -15.04
N VAL A 460 6.86 9.44 -15.01
CA VAL A 460 6.01 8.90 -16.08
C VAL A 460 5.07 7.83 -15.52
N ASP A 461 3.80 7.92 -15.89
CA ASP A 461 2.81 6.86 -15.71
C ASP A 461 2.78 5.95 -16.94
N LEU A 462 2.93 4.65 -16.68
CA LEU A 462 2.99 3.62 -17.71
C LEU A 462 1.72 2.76 -17.68
N ASP A 463 1.39 2.15 -18.82
CA ASP A 463 0.41 1.07 -18.90
C ASP A 463 1.02 -0.23 -18.33
N LEU A 464 1.28 -0.17 -17.02
CA LEU A 464 1.81 -1.21 -16.16
C LEU A 464 1.10 -1.09 -14.81
N TRP A 465 0.99 -2.20 -14.09
CA TRP A 465 0.36 -2.19 -12.76
C TRP A 465 1.12 -1.28 -11.80
N SER A 466 0.45 -0.25 -11.26
CA SER A 466 1.07 0.77 -10.39
C SER A 466 0.11 1.26 -9.29
N GLU A 467 -0.68 0.36 -8.71
CA GLU A 467 -1.56 0.70 -7.59
C GLU A 467 -0.78 0.79 -6.26
N ARG A 468 -0.89 1.93 -5.56
CA ARG A 468 -0.15 2.23 -4.34
C ARG A 468 -0.89 3.26 -3.47
N TRP A 469 -0.42 3.46 -2.24
CA TRP A 469 -1.05 4.39 -1.28
C TRP A 469 -1.14 5.86 -1.77
N SER A 470 -0.28 6.27 -2.70
CA SER A 470 -0.28 7.61 -3.29
C SER A 470 -1.14 7.73 -4.55
N THR A 471 -1.51 6.62 -5.22
CA THR A 471 -2.39 6.60 -6.40
C THR A 471 -3.08 5.24 -6.50
N TYR A 472 -4.41 5.25 -6.45
CA TYR A 472 -5.23 4.04 -6.25
C TYR A 472 -6.46 4.03 -7.17
N PRO A 473 -6.25 3.87 -8.49
CA PRO A 473 -7.32 4.02 -9.48
C PRO A 473 -8.48 3.04 -9.29
N ASN A 474 -8.27 1.82 -8.78
CA ASN A 474 -9.39 0.88 -8.58
C ASN A 474 -10.38 1.41 -7.53
N LEU A 475 -9.89 1.95 -6.41
CA LEU A 475 -10.76 2.50 -5.37
C LEU A 475 -11.56 3.71 -5.86
N LEU A 476 -10.96 4.57 -6.70
CA LEU A 476 -11.62 5.75 -7.25
C LEU A 476 -12.63 5.38 -8.34
N ALA A 477 -12.30 4.43 -9.22
CA ALA A 477 -13.18 3.96 -10.27
C ALA A 477 -14.43 3.23 -9.73
N GLN A 478 -14.29 2.46 -8.64
CA GLN A 478 -15.42 1.81 -7.96
C GLN A 478 -16.40 2.81 -7.32
N ARG A 479 -16.02 4.08 -7.20
CA ARG A 479 -16.88 5.19 -6.76
C ARG A 479 -17.58 5.90 -7.92
N GLY A 480 -17.45 5.36 -9.14
CA GLY A 480 -18.14 5.86 -10.33
C GLY A 480 -17.41 6.98 -11.04
N MET A 481 -16.08 7.09 -10.89
CA MET A 481 -15.28 8.18 -11.46
C MET A 481 -14.33 7.66 -12.55
N PHE A 482 -14.12 8.46 -13.59
CA PHE A 482 -12.93 8.31 -14.41
C PHE A 482 -11.70 8.72 -13.60
N VAL A 483 -10.57 8.06 -13.83
CA VAL A 483 -9.27 8.51 -13.31
C VAL A 483 -8.33 8.74 -14.48
N LEU A 484 -7.86 9.96 -14.67
CA LEU A 484 -6.86 10.29 -15.68
C LEU A 484 -5.51 10.51 -15.03
N LYS A 485 -4.50 9.80 -15.53
CA LYS A 485 -3.09 9.95 -15.17
C LYS A 485 -2.32 10.50 -16.38
N PRO A 486 -2.17 11.82 -16.52
CA PRO A 486 -1.56 12.44 -17.70
C PRO A 486 -0.03 12.44 -17.61
N ASN A 487 0.64 12.08 -18.70
CA ASN A 487 2.08 12.29 -18.88
C ASN A 487 2.31 13.63 -19.59
N TYR A 488 2.21 14.71 -18.82
CA TYR A 488 2.35 16.09 -19.30
C TYR A 488 3.78 16.40 -19.79
N HIS A 489 3.94 17.38 -20.67
CA HIS A 489 5.23 17.98 -21.07
C HIS A 489 6.13 18.20 -19.86
N GLY A 490 7.37 17.72 -19.90
CA GLY A 490 8.22 17.56 -18.72
C GLY A 490 8.33 16.12 -18.22
N SER A 491 7.40 15.23 -18.60
CA SER A 491 7.49 13.80 -18.30
C SER A 491 8.59 13.10 -19.10
N SER A 492 9.21 12.09 -18.50
CA SER A 492 10.15 11.22 -19.21
C SER A 492 9.45 10.39 -20.32
N ASN A 493 10.24 9.64 -21.07
CA ASN A 493 9.83 8.71 -22.14
C ASN A 493 9.22 9.31 -23.42
N HIS A 494 9.11 10.63 -23.55
CA HIS A 494 8.59 11.32 -24.74
C HIS A 494 9.68 12.00 -25.58
N GLY A 495 10.95 11.82 -25.19
CA GLY A 495 12.11 12.39 -25.88
C GLY A 495 12.61 13.67 -25.25
N LEU A 496 13.79 14.10 -25.67
CA LEU A 496 14.53 15.20 -25.03
C LEU A 496 13.77 16.54 -25.08
N ALA A 497 13.20 16.89 -26.23
CA ALA A 497 12.46 18.14 -26.38
C ALA A 497 11.24 18.21 -25.45
N PHE A 498 10.56 17.07 -25.23
CA PHE A 498 9.37 17.00 -24.40
C PHE A 498 9.70 17.07 -22.90
N VAL A 499 10.75 16.40 -22.43
CA VAL A 499 11.13 16.43 -21.00
C VAL A 499 11.73 17.79 -20.60
N GLU A 500 12.41 18.48 -21.52
CA GLU A 500 13.00 19.81 -21.25
C GLU A 500 12.05 20.99 -21.52
N SER A 501 10.85 20.77 -22.08
CA SER A 501 9.97 21.86 -22.53
C SER A 501 9.48 22.77 -21.40
N ILE A 502 9.57 22.32 -20.16
CA ILE A 502 9.16 23.05 -18.95
C ILE A 502 10.31 23.84 -18.32
N ARG A 503 11.54 23.68 -18.81
CA ARG A 503 12.70 24.48 -18.39
C ARG A 503 12.43 25.95 -18.68
N GLU A 504 12.54 26.80 -17.67
CA GLU A 504 12.21 28.24 -17.74
C GLU A 504 10.75 28.53 -18.15
N ASN A 505 9.90 27.50 -18.18
CA ASN A 505 8.53 27.57 -18.67
C ASN A 505 7.55 26.77 -17.78
N TYR A 506 7.95 26.52 -16.53
CA TYR A 506 7.22 25.69 -15.57
C TYR A 506 5.75 26.11 -15.43
N TYR A 507 4.84 25.14 -15.34
CA TYR A 507 3.38 25.26 -15.37
C TYR A 507 2.73 25.55 -16.73
N GLU A 508 3.42 26.12 -17.71
CA GLU A 508 2.72 26.51 -18.94
C GLU A 508 2.39 25.29 -19.82
N PRO A 509 3.36 24.45 -20.25
CA PRO A 509 3.07 23.26 -21.03
C PRO A 509 2.22 22.22 -20.27
N GLU A 510 2.49 22.04 -18.98
CA GLU A 510 1.86 20.98 -18.18
C GLU A 510 0.37 21.22 -18.02
N LEU A 511 -0.03 22.45 -17.70
CA LEU A 511 -1.43 22.79 -17.52
C LEU A 511 -2.18 22.76 -18.84
N GLU A 512 -1.56 23.22 -19.94
CA GLU A 512 -2.17 23.16 -21.27
C GLU A 512 -2.46 21.71 -21.68
N ASP A 513 -1.50 20.80 -21.48
CA ASP A 513 -1.68 19.38 -21.76
C ASP A 513 -2.84 18.77 -20.99
N ILE A 514 -2.88 19.00 -19.68
CA ILE A 514 -3.89 18.43 -18.81
C ILE A 514 -5.29 18.95 -19.20
N ILE A 515 -5.40 20.25 -19.46
CA ILE A 515 -6.67 20.87 -19.84
C ILE A 515 -7.13 20.37 -21.20
N LYS A 516 -6.25 20.25 -22.19
CA LYS A 516 -6.60 19.65 -23.49
C LYS A 516 -7.04 18.20 -23.36
N GLY A 517 -6.42 17.42 -22.47
CA GLY A 517 -6.85 16.06 -22.14
C GLY A 517 -8.28 16.02 -21.57
N ILE A 518 -8.59 16.93 -20.63
CA ILE A 518 -9.96 17.10 -20.09
C ILE A 518 -10.95 17.47 -21.21
N GLU A 519 -10.57 18.38 -22.12
CA GLU A 519 -11.42 18.80 -23.23
C GLU A 519 -11.75 17.65 -24.19
N VAL A 520 -10.76 16.79 -24.50
CA VAL A 520 -10.99 15.58 -25.30
C VAL A 520 -12.01 14.66 -24.63
N LEU A 521 -11.80 14.33 -23.35
CA LEU A 521 -12.73 13.45 -22.61
C LEU A 521 -14.14 14.05 -22.51
N HIS A 522 -14.24 15.37 -22.38
CA HIS A 522 -15.54 16.05 -22.35
C HIS A 522 -16.22 16.03 -23.71
N LYS A 523 -15.49 16.29 -24.79
CA LYS A 523 -16.03 16.24 -26.16
C LYS A 523 -16.52 14.84 -26.50
N ASP A 524 -15.80 13.81 -26.05
CA ASP A 524 -16.14 12.40 -26.24
C ASP A 524 -17.35 11.93 -25.39
N GLY A 525 -17.97 12.82 -24.61
CA GLY A 525 -19.14 12.46 -23.82
C GLY A 525 -18.83 11.67 -22.55
N LYS A 526 -17.55 11.51 -22.17
CA LYS A 526 -17.13 10.64 -21.05
C LYS A 526 -17.28 11.31 -19.69
N ILE A 527 -16.90 12.59 -19.58
CA ILE A 527 -16.82 13.29 -18.29
C ILE A 527 -17.85 14.41 -18.14
N ASP A 528 -18.25 14.66 -16.89
CA ASP A 528 -19.00 15.83 -16.46
C ASP A 528 -18.05 16.87 -15.84
N LYS A 529 -17.90 18.03 -16.49
CA LYS A 529 -17.05 19.11 -16.03
C LYS A 529 -17.55 19.78 -14.74
N ALA A 530 -18.80 19.58 -14.36
CA ALA A 530 -19.29 20.05 -13.05
C ALA A 530 -18.77 19.19 -11.89
N GLN A 531 -18.23 18.00 -12.17
CA GLN A 531 -17.77 17.02 -11.18
C GLN A 531 -16.31 16.61 -11.48
N MET A 532 -15.37 17.52 -11.25
CA MET A 532 -13.94 17.25 -11.42
C MET A 532 -13.17 17.39 -10.10
N GLY A 533 -12.23 16.50 -9.86
CA GLY A 533 -11.28 16.56 -8.76
C GLY A 533 -9.85 16.37 -9.25
N THR A 534 -8.88 16.79 -8.44
CA THR A 534 -7.45 16.60 -8.74
C THR A 534 -6.67 16.17 -7.50
N MET A 535 -5.72 15.27 -7.69
CA MET A 535 -4.80 14.79 -6.66
C MET A 535 -3.43 14.52 -7.24
N GLY A 536 -2.43 14.51 -6.37
CA GLY A 536 -1.07 14.14 -6.74
C GLY A 536 -0.14 14.14 -5.54
N TRP A 537 1.06 13.60 -5.74
CA TRP A 537 2.13 13.59 -4.75
C TRP A 537 3.39 14.21 -5.36
N SER A 538 4.20 14.93 -4.59
CA SER A 538 5.39 15.62 -5.11
C SER A 538 5.00 16.63 -6.20
N ASN A 539 5.66 16.64 -7.37
CA ASN A 539 5.26 17.53 -8.46
C ASN A 539 3.77 17.42 -8.86
N GLY A 540 3.15 16.24 -8.71
CA GLY A 540 1.72 16.10 -8.96
C GLY A 540 0.85 16.93 -8.00
N ALA A 541 1.33 17.17 -6.77
CA ALA A 541 0.71 18.07 -5.81
C ALA A 541 0.93 19.55 -6.17
N ILE A 542 2.12 19.90 -6.67
CA ILE A 542 2.47 21.24 -7.18
C ILE A 542 1.53 21.62 -8.34
N ILE A 543 1.39 20.73 -9.32
CA ILE A 543 0.46 20.91 -10.45
C ILE A 543 -1.00 20.90 -9.98
N THR A 544 -1.38 20.01 -9.04
CA THR A 544 -2.72 19.99 -8.43
C THR A 544 -3.06 21.36 -7.83
N THR A 545 -2.15 21.95 -7.06
CA THR A 545 -2.35 23.27 -6.47
C THR A 545 -2.50 24.34 -7.56
N MET A 546 -1.60 24.36 -8.54
CA MET A 546 -1.66 25.36 -9.62
C MET A 546 -2.92 25.25 -10.49
N LEU A 547 -3.41 24.03 -10.76
CA LEU A 547 -4.69 23.81 -11.44
C LEU A 547 -5.86 24.47 -10.69
N THR A 548 -5.93 24.33 -9.36
CA THR A 548 -6.99 24.96 -8.56
C THR A 548 -6.88 26.48 -8.50
N LEU A 549 -5.68 27.02 -8.69
CA LEU A 549 -5.41 28.45 -8.69
C LEU A 549 -5.77 29.09 -10.03
N ARG A 550 -5.35 28.47 -11.14
CA ARG A 550 -5.61 28.96 -12.51
C ARG A 550 -7.05 28.69 -12.97
N TYR A 551 -7.67 27.62 -12.49
CA TYR A 551 -9.04 27.22 -12.84
C TYR A 551 -9.92 27.08 -11.58
N PRO A 552 -10.17 28.17 -10.83
CA PRO A 552 -10.76 28.11 -9.48
C PRO A 552 -12.20 27.61 -9.45
N ASP A 553 -12.91 27.62 -10.59
CA ASP A 553 -14.29 27.10 -10.72
C ASP A 553 -14.37 25.63 -11.14
N MET A 554 -13.27 25.11 -11.69
CA MET A 554 -13.24 23.84 -12.42
C MET A 554 -13.27 22.64 -11.48
N PHE A 555 -12.47 22.68 -10.41
CA PHE A 555 -12.31 21.56 -9.48
C PHE A 555 -13.18 21.70 -8.24
N LYS A 556 -13.80 20.59 -7.82
CA LYS A 556 -14.67 20.49 -6.64
C LYS A 556 -13.96 19.88 -5.44
N VAL A 557 -12.81 19.26 -5.66
CA VAL A 557 -11.95 18.71 -4.60
C VAL A 557 -10.50 18.70 -5.06
N ALA A 558 -9.59 18.97 -4.13
CA ALA A 558 -8.15 18.84 -4.33
C ALA A 558 -7.49 18.04 -3.21
N ALA A 559 -6.56 17.16 -3.55
CA ALA A 559 -5.77 16.38 -2.60
C ALA A 559 -4.26 16.38 -2.93
N PRO A 560 -3.56 17.50 -2.71
CA PRO A 560 -2.11 17.59 -2.88
C PRO A 560 -1.34 17.01 -1.66
N GLY A 561 -0.40 16.11 -1.92
CA GLY A 561 0.54 15.60 -0.92
C GLY A 561 2.01 15.92 -1.24
N ALA A 562 2.77 16.38 -0.25
CA ALA A 562 4.18 16.74 -0.38
C ALA A 562 4.44 17.66 -1.59
N GLY A 563 3.75 18.81 -1.65
CA GLY A 563 3.88 19.75 -2.77
C GLY A 563 4.14 21.18 -2.30
N ASP A 564 4.85 21.92 -3.14
CA ASP A 564 5.31 23.29 -2.91
C ASP A 564 4.26 24.35 -3.24
N VAL A 565 4.29 25.44 -2.48
CA VAL A 565 3.51 26.65 -2.74
C VAL A 565 4.35 27.92 -2.77
N ASN A 566 5.60 27.84 -2.31
CA ASN A 566 6.53 28.95 -2.24
C ASN A 566 7.94 28.53 -2.66
N TRP A 567 8.30 28.82 -3.91
CA TRP A 567 9.61 28.51 -4.49
C TRP A 567 10.75 29.27 -3.81
N THR A 568 10.50 30.46 -3.27
CA THR A 568 11.55 31.22 -2.58
C THR A 568 12.04 30.47 -1.33
N SER A 569 11.13 29.85 -0.57
CA SER A 569 11.51 29.00 0.56
C SER A 569 11.96 27.61 0.11
N ASP A 570 11.43 27.09 -1.02
CA ASP A 570 11.85 25.80 -1.57
C ASP A 570 13.34 25.76 -1.88
N TYR A 571 13.85 26.74 -2.61
CA TYR A 571 15.27 26.90 -2.96
C TYR A 571 16.23 26.59 -1.80
N GLY A 572 15.91 27.08 -0.60
CA GLY A 572 16.75 26.93 0.58
C GLY A 572 16.40 25.76 1.51
N THR A 573 15.26 25.09 1.32
CA THR A 573 14.77 24.08 2.27
C THR A 573 14.61 22.69 1.66
N CYS A 574 14.28 22.61 0.37
CA CYS A 574 14.28 21.38 -0.40
C CYS A 574 15.72 20.86 -0.55
N VAL A 575 15.88 19.55 -0.35
CA VAL A 575 17.18 18.91 -0.39
C VAL A 575 17.81 19.00 -1.76
N PHE A 576 17.08 19.25 -2.85
CA PHE A 576 17.57 19.47 -4.22
C PHE A 576 17.19 20.83 -4.82
N GLY A 577 16.72 21.78 -3.98
CA GLY A 577 16.11 23.04 -4.41
C GLY A 577 17.05 23.92 -5.25
N VAL A 578 18.35 23.99 -4.91
CA VAL A 578 19.32 24.77 -5.69
C VAL A 578 19.39 24.29 -7.14
N SER A 579 19.64 23.00 -7.35
CA SER A 579 19.74 22.42 -8.70
C SER A 579 18.40 22.46 -9.44
N PHE A 580 17.31 22.16 -8.76
CA PHE A 580 15.98 22.08 -9.35
C PHE A 580 15.49 23.46 -9.77
N ASP A 581 15.47 24.42 -8.84
CA ASP A 581 14.89 25.73 -9.08
C ASP A 581 15.70 26.55 -10.08
N GLU A 582 17.04 26.51 -10.01
CA GLU A 582 17.86 27.22 -11.01
C GLU A 582 17.64 26.65 -12.42
N HIS A 583 17.45 25.32 -12.54
CA HIS A 583 17.13 24.72 -13.82
C HIS A 583 15.78 25.21 -14.37
N TYR A 584 14.72 25.23 -13.56
CA TYR A 584 13.38 25.59 -14.04
C TYR A 584 13.08 27.09 -14.05
N PHE A 585 13.82 27.92 -13.31
CA PHE A 585 13.59 29.37 -13.21
C PHE A 585 14.72 30.23 -13.77
N GLY A 586 15.77 29.61 -14.32
CA GLY A 586 16.82 30.26 -15.11
C GLY A 586 17.92 30.92 -14.27
N GLY A 587 17.94 30.72 -12.95
CA GLY A 587 18.92 31.30 -12.04
C GLY A 587 18.40 31.34 -10.60
N ALA A 588 19.26 31.74 -9.66
CA ALA A 588 18.96 31.78 -8.24
C ALA A 588 18.00 32.93 -7.87
N PRO A 589 17.38 32.93 -6.67
CA PRO A 589 16.41 33.96 -6.28
C PRO A 589 16.94 35.40 -6.30
N TRP A 590 18.24 35.60 -6.09
CA TRP A 590 18.90 36.91 -6.05
C TRP A 590 19.55 37.31 -7.38
N ASP A 591 19.48 36.47 -8.42
CA ASP A 591 20.08 36.80 -9.70
C ASP A 591 19.32 37.94 -10.38
N ASP A 592 20.06 38.87 -10.98
CA ASP A 592 19.49 39.98 -11.74
C ASP A 592 18.84 39.45 -13.02
N MET A 593 17.51 39.50 -13.10
CA MET A 593 16.74 39.04 -14.27
C MET A 593 15.74 40.09 -14.73
N ASN A 594 15.61 40.25 -16.04
CA ASN A 594 14.64 41.17 -16.69
C ASN A 594 14.70 42.62 -16.17
N GLY A 595 15.89 43.10 -15.79
CA GLY A 595 16.09 44.46 -15.27
C GLY A 595 15.67 44.66 -13.81
N LYS A 596 15.37 43.59 -13.07
CA LYS A 596 15.14 43.59 -11.62
C LYS A 596 16.36 43.07 -10.87
N SER A 597 16.53 43.51 -9.63
CA SER A 597 17.64 43.10 -8.75
C SER A 597 17.43 41.75 -8.05
N TYR A 598 16.56 40.91 -8.61
CA TYR A 598 16.18 39.57 -8.12
C TYR A 598 15.44 38.80 -9.23
N ASN A 599 15.41 37.48 -9.13
CA ASN A 599 14.68 36.63 -10.05
C ASN A 599 13.20 36.61 -9.66
N GLU A 600 12.36 37.34 -10.40
CA GLU A 600 10.93 37.45 -10.10
C GLU A 600 10.13 36.15 -10.33
N ASN A 601 10.68 35.17 -11.06
CA ASN A 601 10.01 33.90 -11.31
C ASN A 601 9.64 33.18 -10.02
N TYR A 602 10.48 33.27 -8.98
CA TYR A 602 10.20 32.67 -7.66
C TYR A 602 8.94 33.22 -7.01
N ILE A 603 8.57 34.48 -7.27
CA ILE A 603 7.30 35.06 -6.78
C ILE A 603 6.17 34.73 -7.74
N LEU A 604 6.36 34.96 -9.04
CA LEU A 604 5.31 34.80 -10.06
C LEU A 604 4.82 33.35 -10.22
N LYS A 605 5.70 32.38 -10.00
CA LYS A 605 5.41 30.95 -10.11
C LYS A 605 4.98 30.33 -8.78
N SER A 606 5.01 31.06 -7.67
CA SER A 606 4.62 30.56 -6.35
C SER A 606 3.11 30.71 -6.10
N PRO A 607 2.34 29.61 -5.97
CA PRO A 607 0.91 29.67 -5.66
C PRO A 607 0.55 30.49 -4.42
N LEU A 608 1.46 30.58 -3.44
CA LEU A 608 1.23 31.32 -2.19
C LEU A 608 0.78 32.77 -2.41
N PHE A 609 1.35 33.47 -3.40
CA PHE A 609 1.08 34.89 -3.63
C PHE A 609 -0.23 35.17 -4.38
N GLU A 610 -0.92 34.13 -4.82
CA GLU A 610 -2.24 34.20 -5.47
C GLU A 610 -3.25 33.23 -4.80
N ILE A 611 -2.96 32.78 -3.59
CA ILE A 611 -3.71 31.74 -2.88
C ILE A 611 -5.16 32.13 -2.61
N GLU A 612 -5.46 33.43 -2.57
CA GLU A 612 -6.82 33.96 -2.40
C GLU A 612 -7.75 33.60 -3.56
N LYS A 613 -7.22 33.20 -4.72
CA LYS A 613 -8.02 32.75 -5.87
C LYS A 613 -8.60 31.36 -5.66
N ILE A 614 -7.96 30.52 -4.84
CA ILE A 614 -8.38 29.15 -4.61
C ILE A 614 -9.68 29.12 -3.78
N LYS A 615 -10.69 28.44 -4.31
CA LYS A 615 -11.98 28.16 -3.67
C LYS A 615 -12.38 26.68 -3.70
N THR A 616 -11.40 25.81 -3.95
CA THR A 616 -11.58 24.36 -3.97
C THR A 616 -11.39 23.79 -2.57
N PRO A 617 -12.28 22.91 -2.07
CA PRO A 617 -12.03 22.15 -0.84
C PRO A 617 -10.76 21.30 -0.94
N THR A 618 -9.79 21.50 -0.04
CA THR A 618 -8.44 20.93 -0.16
C THR A 618 -8.02 20.11 1.07
N ILE A 619 -7.51 18.90 0.85
CA ILE A 619 -6.85 18.09 1.89
C ILE A 619 -5.36 17.93 1.58
N ILE A 620 -4.50 18.35 2.51
CA ILE A 620 -3.05 18.46 2.35
C ILE A 620 -2.36 17.36 3.16
N PHE A 621 -1.30 16.74 2.61
CA PHE A 621 -0.54 15.67 3.27
C PHE A 621 0.97 15.93 3.26
N HIS A 622 1.69 15.71 4.37
CA HIS A 622 3.17 15.77 4.42
C HIS A 622 3.78 14.78 5.42
N GLY A 623 4.99 14.28 5.16
CA GLY A 623 5.83 13.64 6.20
C GLY A 623 6.56 14.69 7.04
N SER A 624 6.79 14.46 8.34
CA SER A 624 7.53 15.43 9.16
C SER A 624 9.03 15.48 8.84
N GLU A 625 9.59 14.39 8.31
CA GLU A 625 11.00 14.24 7.93
C GLU A 625 11.17 14.33 6.40
N ASP A 626 10.18 14.89 5.71
CA ASP A 626 10.29 15.14 4.29
C ASP A 626 11.32 16.24 4.04
N ARG A 627 12.39 15.89 3.34
CA ARG A 627 13.43 16.81 2.90
C ARG A 627 13.37 17.08 1.40
N ALA A 628 12.59 16.31 0.64
CA ALA A 628 12.39 16.58 -0.79
C ALA A 628 11.37 17.70 -0.98
N VAL A 629 10.30 17.70 -0.17
CA VAL A 629 9.37 18.84 -0.07
C VAL A 629 9.08 19.06 1.42
N PRO A 630 9.75 20.04 2.06
CA PRO A 630 9.62 20.26 3.49
C PRO A 630 8.18 20.52 3.93
N ARG A 631 7.81 19.93 5.06
CA ARG A 631 6.47 20.06 5.68
C ARG A 631 5.97 21.49 5.88
N ASP A 632 6.87 22.46 5.89
CA ASP A 632 6.59 23.88 6.05
C ASP A 632 5.86 24.47 4.82
N GLN A 633 6.12 23.93 3.62
CA GLN A 633 5.31 24.22 2.41
C GLN A 633 3.83 23.87 2.63
N GLY A 634 3.56 22.71 3.25
CA GLY A 634 2.22 22.33 3.67
C GLY A 634 1.58 23.27 4.71
N TRP A 635 2.38 23.83 5.63
CA TRP A 635 1.91 24.83 6.59
C TRP A 635 1.58 26.17 5.93
N GLU A 636 2.44 26.65 5.03
CA GLU A 636 2.20 27.86 4.23
C GLU A 636 0.88 27.72 3.46
N TYR A 637 0.68 26.57 2.81
CA TYR A 637 -0.54 26.31 2.04
C TYR A 637 -1.80 26.25 2.92
N TYR A 638 -1.75 25.46 4.00
CA TYR A 638 -2.87 25.34 4.94
C TYR A 638 -3.24 26.69 5.54
N ARG A 639 -2.25 27.46 6.02
CA ARG A 639 -2.50 28.77 6.64
C ARG A 639 -3.05 29.76 5.63
N GLY A 640 -2.51 29.81 4.41
CA GLY A 640 -3.05 30.66 3.35
C GLY A 640 -4.51 30.37 3.06
N LEU A 641 -4.87 29.11 2.77
CA LEU A 641 -6.25 28.71 2.52
C LEU A 641 -7.17 28.94 3.73
N GLN A 642 -6.68 28.65 4.94
CA GLN A 642 -7.43 28.86 6.18
C GLN A 642 -7.79 30.35 6.37
N GLN A 643 -6.85 31.26 6.13
CA GLN A 643 -7.08 32.70 6.30
C GLN A 643 -7.94 33.29 5.17
N VAL A 644 -7.80 32.77 3.94
CA VAL A 644 -8.67 33.14 2.82
C VAL A 644 -10.13 32.72 3.08
N GLY A 645 -10.35 31.54 3.68
CA GLY A 645 -11.65 31.11 4.18
C GLY A 645 -12.73 30.85 3.11
N LYS A 646 -12.35 30.70 1.83
CA LYS A 646 -13.29 30.49 0.72
C LYS A 646 -13.78 29.05 0.59
N ALA A 647 -13.05 28.08 1.12
CA ALA A 647 -13.41 26.66 1.10
C ALA A 647 -12.81 25.91 2.30
N PRO A 648 -13.36 24.74 2.68
CA PRO A 648 -12.77 23.90 3.70
C PRO A 648 -11.35 23.46 3.34
N VAL A 649 -10.45 23.50 4.31
CA VAL A 649 -9.08 22.99 4.17
C VAL A 649 -8.74 22.09 5.36
N ARG A 650 -8.01 21.02 5.10
CA ARG A 650 -7.49 20.12 6.14
C ARG A 650 -6.04 19.79 5.88
N PHE A 651 -5.21 19.74 6.92
CA PHE A 651 -3.80 19.37 6.82
C PHE A 651 -3.49 18.19 7.72
N LEU A 652 -2.95 17.12 7.14
CA LEU A 652 -2.42 15.95 7.83
C LEU A 652 -0.91 15.89 7.63
N TRP A 653 -0.17 15.95 8.73
CA TRP A 653 1.24 15.61 8.74
C TRP A 653 1.48 14.26 9.42
N PHE A 654 2.48 13.51 8.97
CA PHE A 654 2.78 12.16 9.41
C PHE A 654 4.13 12.12 10.14
N PRO A 655 4.14 12.03 11.49
CA PRO A 655 5.37 12.11 12.27
C PRO A 655 6.38 11.00 11.95
N GLY A 656 7.65 11.37 11.84
CA GLY A 656 8.77 10.48 11.55
C GLY A 656 8.71 9.86 10.15
N GLN A 657 7.94 10.43 9.22
CA GLN A 657 7.86 9.92 7.85
C GLN A 657 8.66 10.80 6.89
N PRO A 658 9.43 10.20 5.96
CA PRO A 658 10.11 10.93 4.89
C PRO A 658 9.12 11.25 3.76
N HIS A 659 9.64 11.69 2.61
CA HIS A 659 8.84 12.04 1.42
C HIS A 659 7.87 10.94 0.97
N GLY A 660 8.26 9.67 1.09
CA GLY A 660 7.36 8.53 0.93
C GLY A 660 6.95 7.95 2.28
N LEU A 661 5.64 7.82 2.54
CA LEU A 661 5.16 7.21 3.79
C LEU A 661 5.61 5.76 3.87
N GLY A 662 6.35 5.39 4.93
CA GLY A 662 6.88 4.04 5.15
C GLY A 662 6.03 3.17 6.08
N LYS A 663 5.20 3.79 6.93
CA LYS A 663 4.32 3.11 7.90
C LYS A 663 3.00 2.68 7.28
N ILE A 664 2.55 1.48 7.63
CA ILE A 664 1.28 0.90 7.14
C ILE A 664 0.10 1.75 7.63
N THR A 665 0.08 2.10 8.92
CA THR A 665 -1.00 2.88 9.53
C THR A 665 -1.12 4.28 8.91
N HIS A 666 0.00 4.91 8.59
CA HIS A 666 0.02 6.23 7.94
C HIS A 666 -0.47 6.17 6.49
N GLN A 667 -0.04 5.16 5.73
CA GLN A 667 -0.56 4.94 4.37
C GLN A 667 -2.08 4.68 4.37
N LEU A 668 -2.58 3.87 5.30
CA LEU A 668 -4.01 3.62 5.47
C LEU A 668 -4.76 4.91 5.83
N ARG A 669 -4.31 5.64 6.85
CA ARG A 669 -4.94 6.89 7.28
C ARG A 669 -5.00 7.92 6.16
N LYS A 670 -3.93 8.05 5.36
CA LYS A 670 -3.90 8.92 4.19
C LYS A 670 -5.00 8.56 3.20
N MET A 671 -5.06 7.30 2.79
CA MET A 671 -6.06 6.84 1.80
C MET A 671 -7.48 7.01 2.34
N GLU A 672 -7.77 6.63 3.59
CA GLU A 672 -9.10 6.75 4.18
C GLU A 672 -9.60 8.20 4.24
N GLU A 673 -8.73 9.12 4.65
CA GLU A 673 -9.07 10.55 4.77
C GLU A 673 -9.24 11.22 3.42
N GLU A 674 -8.35 10.91 2.47
CA GLU A 674 -8.44 11.44 1.10
C GLU A 674 -9.69 10.93 0.38
N ILE A 675 -10.00 9.64 0.50
CA ILE A 675 -11.23 9.04 -0.05
C ILE A 675 -12.46 9.70 0.57
N THR A 676 -12.50 9.86 1.89
CA THR A 676 -13.63 10.49 2.58
C THR A 676 -13.81 11.94 2.13
N TRP A 677 -12.71 12.67 1.93
CA TRP A 677 -12.72 14.05 1.43
C TRP A 677 -13.26 14.12 0.00
N ILE A 678 -12.80 13.23 -0.89
CA ILE A 678 -13.30 13.11 -2.27
C ILE A 678 -14.80 12.77 -2.28
N GLU A 679 -15.25 11.79 -1.51
CA GLU A 679 -16.66 11.43 -1.42
C GLU A 679 -17.52 12.60 -0.92
N THR A 680 -17.02 13.34 0.07
CA THR A 680 -17.74 14.49 0.65
C THR A 680 -17.93 15.61 -0.36
N TYR A 681 -16.85 16.04 -1.04
CA TYR A 681 -16.88 17.26 -1.85
C TYR A 681 -17.10 17.04 -3.35
N LEU A 682 -16.67 15.90 -3.90
CA LEU A 682 -16.89 15.58 -5.31
C LEU A 682 -18.21 14.82 -5.52
N LEU A 683 -18.55 13.91 -4.61
CA LEU A 683 -19.74 13.05 -4.74
C LEU A 683 -20.91 13.48 -3.83
N ASN A 684 -20.76 14.57 -3.08
CA ASN A 684 -21.76 15.09 -2.14
C ASN A 684 -22.25 14.04 -1.12
N LYS A 685 -21.35 13.16 -0.67
CA LYS A 685 -21.63 12.12 0.33
C LYS A 685 -21.03 12.52 1.69
N PRO A 686 -21.80 13.15 2.60
CA PRO A 686 -21.27 13.54 3.89
C PRO A 686 -20.84 12.30 4.70
N SER A 687 -19.79 12.44 5.49
CA SER A 687 -19.38 11.39 6.43
C SER A 687 -20.53 11.08 7.40
N THR A 688 -20.99 9.83 7.40
CA THR A 688 -21.94 9.32 8.40
C THR A 688 -21.23 8.77 9.64
N ASN A 689 -19.90 8.81 9.68
CA ASN A 689 -19.11 8.27 10.78
C ASN A 689 -19.12 9.26 11.96
N ASN A 690 -19.65 8.82 13.09
CA ASN A 690 -19.51 9.50 14.37
C ASN A 690 -18.30 8.91 15.11
N GLU A 691 -17.18 9.65 15.17
CA GLU A 691 -15.95 9.19 15.82
C GLU A 691 -16.10 8.94 17.33
N ALA A 692 -17.08 9.59 17.99
CA ALA A 692 -17.40 9.32 19.39
C ALA A 692 -18.19 8.02 19.58
N PHE A 693 -18.77 7.47 18.51
CA PHE A 693 -19.56 6.26 18.55
C PHE A 693 -18.70 5.01 18.38
N LYS A 694 -18.32 4.39 19.50
CA LYS A 694 -17.69 3.07 19.51
C LYS A 694 -18.72 2.01 19.14
N LYS A 695 -18.59 1.41 17.95
CA LYS A 695 -19.50 0.39 17.36
C LYS A 695 -19.78 -0.83 18.25
N ASP A 696 -18.88 -1.12 19.19
CA ASP A 696 -19.00 -2.24 20.13
C ASP A 696 -19.22 -1.79 21.58
N SER A 697 -19.67 -0.55 21.79
CA SER A 697 -20.01 -0.05 23.13
C SER A 697 -21.36 -0.59 23.61
N PRO A 698 -21.63 -0.56 24.93
CA PRO A 698 -22.98 -0.78 25.46
C PRO A 698 -24.04 0.13 24.81
N LEU A 699 -23.67 1.37 24.44
CA LEU A 699 -24.54 2.28 23.71
C LEU A 699 -24.85 1.74 22.30
N ALA A 700 -23.87 1.19 21.59
CA ALA A 700 -24.12 0.58 20.29
C ALA A 700 -25.04 -0.64 20.37
N ASN A 701 -24.87 -1.49 21.40
CA ASN A 701 -25.78 -2.60 21.64
C ASN A 701 -27.20 -2.10 21.96
N LEU A 702 -27.32 -1.06 22.78
CA LEU A 702 -28.60 -0.45 23.13
C LEU A 702 -29.32 0.13 21.89
N LEU A 703 -28.59 0.84 21.03
CA LEU A 703 -29.15 1.39 19.78
C LEU A 703 -29.59 0.26 18.83
N ALA A 704 -28.82 -0.82 18.72
CA ALA A 704 -29.21 -1.99 17.94
C ALA A 704 -30.50 -2.65 18.49
N LEU A 705 -30.66 -2.70 19.82
CA LEU A 705 -31.88 -3.19 20.46
C LEU A 705 -33.09 -2.24 20.28
N GLN A 706 -32.91 -0.97 19.95
CA GLN A 706 -34.02 -0.08 19.61
C GLN A 706 -34.66 -0.40 18.26
N GLU A 707 -33.91 -1.01 17.34
CA GLU A 707 -34.41 -1.44 16.03
C GLU A 707 -35.15 -2.79 16.07
N VAL A 708 -35.05 -3.50 17.20
CA VAL A 708 -35.73 -4.77 17.46
C VAL A 708 -37.22 -4.55 17.68
N LYS A 709 -38.05 -5.48 17.21
CA LYS A 709 -39.50 -5.40 17.42
C LYS A 709 -39.82 -5.52 18.91
N THR A 710 -40.46 -4.48 19.46
CA THR A 710 -40.97 -4.48 20.82
C THR A 710 -42.45 -4.09 20.85
N THR A 711 -43.20 -4.68 21.77
CA THR A 711 -44.59 -4.33 22.06
C THR A 711 -44.71 -3.93 23.52
N LYS A 712 -45.02 -2.67 23.81
CA LYS A 712 -45.13 -2.13 25.18
C LYS A 712 -43.88 -2.43 26.06
N GLY A 713 -42.70 -2.41 25.46
CA GLY A 713 -41.43 -2.70 26.15
C GLY A 713 -41.07 -4.19 26.27
N LEU A 714 -41.89 -5.09 25.72
CA LEU A 714 -41.61 -6.52 25.65
C LEU A 714 -41.04 -6.90 24.29
N TYR A 715 -39.98 -7.71 24.25
CA TYR A 715 -39.41 -8.16 22.99
C TYR A 715 -40.37 -9.09 22.24
N GLY A 716 -40.45 -8.93 20.93
CA GLY A 716 -41.36 -9.66 20.06
C GLY A 716 -42.47 -8.79 19.47
N GLU A 717 -43.35 -9.42 18.72
CA GLU A 717 -44.42 -8.77 17.97
C GLU A 717 -45.80 -9.23 18.42
N LEU A 718 -46.75 -8.30 18.49
CA LEU A 718 -48.14 -8.63 18.81
C LEU A 718 -48.85 -9.14 17.55
N ARG A 719 -49.33 -10.38 17.59
CA ARG A 719 -50.23 -10.94 16.57
C ARG A 719 -51.49 -11.46 17.26
N ASN A 720 -52.67 -11.03 16.79
CA ASN A 720 -53.97 -11.44 17.36
C ASN A 720 -54.07 -11.24 18.90
N GLY A 721 -53.49 -10.15 19.43
CA GLY A 721 -53.50 -9.85 20.87
C GLY A 721 -52.55 -10.72 21.72
N LYS A 722 -51.71 -11.53 21.08
CA LYS A 722 -50.77 -12.46 21.70
C LYS A 722 -49.33 -12.06 21.32
N LEU A 723 -48.42 -12.01 22.30
CA LEU A 723 -47.02 -11.64 22.08
C LEU A 723 -46.24 -12.85 21.54
N MET A 724 -45.63 -12.70 20.36
CA MET A 724 -44.91 -13.77 19.66
C MET A 724 -43.42 -13.44 19.52
N PRO A 725 -42.53 -14.45 19.43
CA PRO A 725 -41.11 -14.24 19.19
C PRO A 725 -40.88 -13.60 17.81
N GLU A 726 -39.97 -12.62 17.75
CA GLU A 726 -39.47 -12.12 16.47
C GLU A 726 -38.53 -13.14 15.84
N THR A 727 -38.72 -13.44 14.57
CA THR A 727 -37.80 -14.27 13.78
C THR A 727 -37.10 -13.47 12.68
N VAL A 728 -35.84 -13.79 12.42
CA VAL A 728 -35.01 -13.21 11.36
C VAL A 728 -34.54 -14.25 10.37
N ALA A 729 -34.60 -13.93 9.08
CA ALA A 729 -34.14 -14.83 8.02
C ALA A 729 -32.62 -15.01 8.09
N LEU A 730 -32.15 -16.26 8.06
CA LEU A 730 -30.71 -16.56 8.08
C LEU A 730 -30.01 -16.16 6.77
N LYS A 731 -30.72 -16.19 5.65
CA LYS A 731 -30.30 -15.74 4.30
C LYS A 731 -31.55 -15.31 3.53
N THR A 732 -31.39 -14.60 2.41
CA THR A 732 -32.48 -14.39 1.44
C THR A 732 -33.08 -15.74 1.05
N ASP A 733 -34.41 -15.87 1.12
CA ASP A 733 -35.17 -17.09 0.79
C ASP A 733 -34.76 -18.35 1.59
N SER A 734 -34.45 -18.19 2.89
CA SER A 734 -34.09 -19.28 3.81
C SER A 734 -34.97 -19.26 5.07
N ILE A 735 -34.90 -20.33 5.87
CA ILE A 735 -35.51 -20.41 7.20
C ILE A 735 -35.19 -19.17 8.06
N SER A 736 -36.15 -18.81 8.90
CA SER A 736 -35.98 -17.77 9.90
C SER A 736 -35.77 -18.37 11.28
N ILE A 737 -35.01 -17.70 12.13
CA ILE A 737 -34.74 -18.14 13.50
C ILE A 737 -35.09 -17.04 14.48
N GLY A 738 -35.52 -17.42 15.68
CA GLY A 738 -35.78 -16.51 16.78
C GLY A 738 -34.57 -15.62 17.03
N ARG A 739 -34.78 -14.30 16.99
CA ARG A 739 -33.73 -13.31 17.27
C ARG A 739 -33.17 -13.48 18.68
N PHE A 740 -34.05 -13.84 19.61
CA PHE A 740 -33.77 -14.15 21.00
C PHE A 740 -34.28 -15.55 21.35
N GLU A 741 -33.87 -16.03 22.52
CA GLU A 741 -34.56 -17.09 23.26
C GLU A 741 -36.01 -16.66 23.55
N VAL A 742 -36.94 -17.61 23.62
CA VAL A 742 -38.34 -17.30 23.98
C VAL A 742 -38.40 -16.74 25.40
N THR A 743 -39.02 -15.56 25.56
CA THR A 743 -39.06 -14.86 26.84
C THR A 743 -40.19 -15.35 27.75
N ASN A 744 -40.09 -15.07 29.05
CA ASN A 744 -41.14 -15.37 30.03
C ASN A 744 -42.51 -14.80 29.63
N ALA A 745 -42.55 -13.55 29.14
CA ALA A 745 -43.81 -12.93 28.70
C ALA A 745 -44.40 -13.60 27.44
N GLN A 746 -43.55 -14.00 26.50
CA GLN A 746 -43.97 -14.75 25.32
C GLN A 746 -44.49 -16.14 25.71
N PHE A 747 -43.82 -16.84 26.62
CA PHE A 747 -44.25 -18.16 27.09
C PHE A 747 -45.56 -18.10 27.90
N LYS A 748 -45.73 -17.10 28.77
CA LYS A 748 -46.97 -16.88 29.54
C LYS A 748 -48.20 -16.60 28.67
N THR A 749 -47.98 -16.08 27.46
CA THR A 749 -49.04 -15.85 26.48
C THR A 749 -49.67 -17.16 25.97
N PHE A 750 -48.87 -18.24 25.94
CA PHE A 750 -49.27 -19.62 25.67
C PHE A 750 -49.85 -20.29 26.92
N GLU A 751 -49.11 -20.24 28.03
CA GLU A 751 -49.47 -20.89 29.29
C GLU A 751 -49.75 -19.84 30.37
N ASN A 752 -51.02 -19.45 30.55
CA ASN A 752 -51.40 -18.39 31.50
C ASN A 752 -51.00 -18.71 32.95
N SER A 753 -50.91 -20.00 33.32
CA SER A 753 -50.46 -20.49 34.63
C SER A 753 -48.94 -20.38 34.83
N PHE A 754 -48.18 -19.98 33.80
CA PHE A 754 -46.74 -19.82 33.91
C PHE A 754 -46.39 -18.65 34.85
N GLU A 755 -45.67 -18.97 35.91
CA GLU A 755 -45.23 -18.02 36.93
C GLU A 755 -43.76 -17.67 36.74
N PHE A 756 -43.44 -16.38 36.83
CA PHE A 756 -42.07 -15.87 36.81
C PHE A 756 -41.99 -14.61 37.67
N THR A 757 -40.78 -14.25 38.11
CA THR A 757 -40.54 -13.09 38.97
C THR A 757 -40.94 -11.78 38.27
N ILE A 758 -41.67 -10.91 38.96
CA ILE A 758 -42.08 -9.60 38.43
C ILE A 758 -40.84 -8.81 37.94
N GLY A 759 -40.92 -8.23 36.74
CA GLY A 759 -39.81 -7.53 36.10
C GLY A 759 -38.86 -8.42 35.30
N HIS A 760 -39.09 -9.74 35.29
CA HIS A 760 -38.34 -10.69 34.46
C HIS A 760 -39.06 -11.06 33.15
N ASP A 761 -39.94 -10.19 32.67
CA ASP A 761 -40.78 -10.40 31.48
C ASP A 761 -39.95 -10.71 30.21
N ASN A 762 -38.81 -10.04 30.06
CA ASN A 762 -37.86 -10.22 28.95
C ASN A 762 -36.72 -11.20 29.28
N TYR A 763 -36.74 -11.92 30.40
CA TYR A 763 -35.76 -12.98 30.66
C TYR A 763 -36.16 -14.24 29.89
N PRO A 764 -35.21 -15.11 29.52
CA PRO A 764 -35.54 -16.35 28.84
C PRO A 764 -36.40 -17.26 29.71
N ALA A 765 -37.36 -17.94 29.08
CA ALA A 765 -38.19 -18.93 29.73
C ALA A 765 -37.40 -20.23 29.92
N VAL A 766 -37.17 -20.61 31.18
CA VAL A 766 -36.59 -21.91 31.54
C VAL A 766 -37.73 -22.92 31.64
N VAL A 767 -37.76 -23.90 30.75
CA VAL A 767 -38.90 -24.82 30.57
C VAL A 767 -38.46 -26.26 30.33
N SER A 768 -39.38 -27.21 30.48
CA SER A 768 -39.16 -28.57 30.01
C SER A 768 -39.21 -28.68 28.48
N LYS A 769 -38.54 -29.67 27.90
CA LYS A 769 -38.60 -29.95 26.45
C LYS A 769 -40.04 -30.14 25.96
N SER A 770 -40.88 -30.83 26.74
CA SER A 770 -42.30 -31.01 26.43
C SER A 770 -43.06 -29.69 26.35
N GLN A 771 -42.78 -28.75 27.27
CA GLN A 771 -43.38 -27.42 27.26
C GLN A 771 -42.93 -26.61 26.03
N ALA A 772 -41.64 -26.66 25.67
CA ALA A 772 -41.12 -26.01 24.46
C ALA A 772 -41.80 -26.55 23.18
N LEU A 773 -41.95 -27.87 23.05
CA LEU A 773 -42.64 -28.49 21.91
C LEU A 773 -44.13 -28.12 21.85
N ASN A 774 -44.82 -28.07 23.00
CA ASN A 774 -46.21 -27.63 23.07
C ASN A 774 -46.37 -26.16 22.67
N TYR A 775 -45.47 -25.30 23.11
CA TYR A 775 -45.43 -23.90 22.71
C TYR A 775 -45.26 -23.74 21.20
N ILE A 776 -44.34 -24.50 20.59
CA ILE A 776 -44.09 -24.47 19.15
C ILE A 776 -45.32 -24.90 18.35
N LYS A 777 -45.99 -25.96 18.79
CA LYS A 777 -47.23 -26.43 18.17
C LYS A 777 -48.32 -25.36 18.26
N TRP A 778 -48.46 -24.74 19.43
CA TRP A 778 -49.39 -23.63 19.63
C TRP A 778 -49.04 -22.42 18.76
N LEU A 779 -47.78 -22.01 18.70
CA LEU A 779 -47.31 -20.87 17.91
C LEU A 779 -47.61 -21.07 16.41
N SER A 780 -47.38 -22.29 15.91
CA SER A 780 -47.71 -22.64 14.52
C SER A 780 -49.21 -22.53 14.25
N GLN A 781 -50.04 -22.98 15.18
CA GLN A 781 -51.51 -22.87 15.07
C GLN A 781 -52.00 -21.42 15.13
N GLN A 782 -51.40 -20.58 15.99
CA GLN A 782 -51.82 -19.19 16.14
C GLN A 782 -51.43 -18.29 14.96
N THR A 783 -50.36 -18.65 14.27
CA THR A 783 -49.79 -17.83 13.17
C THR A 783 -50.17 -18.36 11.79
N GLY A 784 -50.49 -19.65 11.66
CA GLY A 784 -50.64 -20.34 10.38
C GLY A 784 -49.31 -20.64 9.68
N GLU A 785 -48.18 -20.42 10.36
CA GLU A 785 -46.82 -20.63 9.84
C GLU A 785 -46.18 -21.86 10.50
N SER A 786 -45.25 -22.55 9.84
CA SER A 786 -44.58 -23.74 10.39
C SER A 786 -43.44 -23.33 11.31
N TYR A 787 -43.54 -23.67 12.61
CA TYR A 787 -42.46 -23.51 13.58
C TYR A 787 -41.97 -24.85 14.11
N ARG A 788 -40.67 -24.93 14.41
CA ARG A 788 -40.00 -26.07 15.03
C ARG A 788 -38.83 -25.66 15.92
N LEU A 789 -38.28 -26.63 16.66
CA LEU A 789 -36.95 -26.47 17.26
C LEU A 789 -35.88 -26.59 16.16
N PRO A 790 -34.65 -26.11 16.41
CA PRO A 790 -33.51 -26.42 15.56
C PRO A 790 -33.35 -27.93 15.37
N ASN A 791 -32.97 -28.35 14.16
CA ASN A 791 -32.56 -29.74 13.90
C ASN A 791 -31.11 -29.98 14.34
N THR A 792 -30.64 -31.23 14.31
CA THR A 792 -29.28 -31.60 14.74
C THR A 792 -28.17 -30.81 14.02
N LYS A 793 -28.31 -30.59 12.71
CA LYS A 793 -27.29 -29.87 11.91
C LYS A 793 -27.24 -28.39 12.25
N GLU A 794 -28.40 -27.76 12.42
CA GLU A 794 -28.53 -26.37 12.87
C GLU A 794 -27.97 -26.20 14.29
N ALA A 795 -28.32 -27.11 15.22
CA ALA A 795 -27.81 -27.09 16.59
C ALA A 795 -26.29 -27.24 16.66
N GLN A 796 -25.68 -28.09 15.83
CA GLN A 796 -24.22 -28.20 15.74
C GLN A 796 -23.57 -26.90 15.25
N ALA A 797 -24.16 -26.24 14.24
CA ALA A 797 -23.67 -24.97 13.73
C ALA A 797 -23.83 -23.83 14.75
N LEU A 798 -24.96 -23.79 15.46
CA LEU A 798 -25.24 -22.84 16.53
C LEU A 798 -24.33 -23.09 17.74
N HIS A 799 -24.07 -24.34 18.11
CA HIS A 799 -23.15 -24.68 19.20
C HIS A 799 -21.71 -24.29 18.89
N LYS A 800 -21.25 -24.52 17.65
CA LYS A 800 -19.94 -24.04 17.19
C LYS A 800 -19.83 -22.52 17.27
N THR A 801 -20.93 -21.81 17.02
CA THR A 801 -20.99 -20.35 17.16
C THR A 801 -20.97 -19.95 18.64
N ALA A 802 -21.81 -20.57 19.46
CA ALA A 802 -21.88 -20.40 20.92
C ALA A 802 -20.51 -20.58 21.58
N ARG A 803 -19.73 -21.61 21.22
CA ARG A 803 -18.36 -21.81 21.76
C ARG A 803 -17.41 -20.66 21.40
N LYS A 804 -17.54 -20.07 20.21
CA LYS A 804 -16.70 -18.94 19.80
C LYS A 804 -17.04 -17.66 20.56
N THR A 805 -18.31 -17.50 20.96
CA THR A 805 -18.82 -16.28 21.58
C THR A 805 -18.94 -16.35 23.10
N ALA A 806 -18.97 -17.55 23.69
CA ALA A 806 -19.20 -17.80 25.11
C ALA A 806 -18.40 -16.91 26.07
N LYS A 807 -17.12 -16.61 25.74
CA LYS A 807 -16.28 -15.73 26.57
C LYS A 807 -16.84 -14.31 26.77
N ASN A 808 -17.67 -13.84 25.84
CA ASN A 808 -18.29 -12.52 25.86
C ASN A 808 -19.80 -12.59 26.17
N GLU A 809 -20.29 -13.76 26.56
CA GLU A 809 -21.70 -14.04 26.80
C GLU A 809 -22.02 -14.22 28.30
N ASN A 810 -23.30 -14.32 28.62
CA ASN A 810 -23.75 -14.58 29.99
C ASN A 810 -23.56 -16.05 30.39
N VAL A 811 -22.31 -16.46 30.64
CA VAL A 811 -21.93 -17.80 31.12
C VAL A 811 -21.32 -17.73 32.52
N PHE A 812 -21.15 -18.87 33.19
CA PHE A 812 -20.63 -18.89 34.57
C PHE A 812 -19.24 -18.25 34.70
N ASN A 813 -18.38 -18.43 33.70
CA ASN A 813 -17.04 -17.83 33.64
C ASN A 813 -17.09 -16.29 33.70
N ALA A 814 -18.08 -15.66 33.06
CA ALA A 814 -18.22 -14.21 33.07
C ALA A 814 -18.55 -13.67 34.47
N TRP A 815 -19.35 -14.41 35.25
CA TRP A 815 -19.68 -14.09 36.64
C TRP A 815 -18.52 -14.30 37.60
N ALA A 816 -17.61 -15.23 37.30
CA ALA A 816 -16.41 -15.45 38.10
C ALA A 816 -15.41 -14.28 37.98
N GLY A 817 -15.43 -13.54 36.86
CA GLY A 817 -14.54 -12.40 36.62
C GLY A 817 -13.12 -12.77 36.18
N TYR A 818 -12.84 -14.05 35.93
CA TYR A 818 -11.58 -14.58 35.39
C TYR A 818 -11.81 -15.89 34.63
N ASP A 819 -10.83 -16.35 33.85
CA ASP A 819 -10.87 -17.65 33.17
C ASP A 819 -10.78 -18.79 34.20
N ILE A 820 -11.95 -19.31 34.64
CA ILE A 820 -12.03 -20.41 35.61
C ILE A 820 -11.63 -21.76 34.99
N VAL A 821 -10.99 -22.61 35.79
CA VAL A 821 -10.76 -24.02 35.45
C VAL A 821 -11.89 -24.90 36.00
N LYS A 822 -12.08 -26.08 35.41
CA LYS A 822 -13.15 -27.02 35.79
C LYS A 822 -13.22 -27.32 37.29
N SER A 823 -12.07 -27.41 37.97
CA SER A 823 -12.00 -27.65 39.42
C SER A 823 -12.52 -26.47 40.26
N ASP A 824 -12.40 -25.25 39.75
CA ASP A 824 -12.88 -24.04 40.43
C ASP A 824 -14.36 -23.82 40.17
N ALA A 825 -14.85 -24.18 38.98
CA ALA A 825 -16.26 -24.09 38.64
C ALA A 825 -17.15 -24.83 39.65
N ALA A 826 -16.77 -26.06 40.04
CA ALA A 826 -17.50 -26.82 41.06
C ALA A 826 -17.56 -26.09 42.42
N LYS A 827 -16.43 -25.57 42.89
CA LYS A 827 -16.32 -24.84 44.17
C LYS A 827 -17.06 -23.51 44.15
N LEU A 828 -17.04 -22.81 43.02
CA LEU A 828 -17.77 -21.56 42.85
C LEU A 828 -19.28 -21.79 42.81
N MET A 829 -19.74 -22.88 42.18
CA MET A 829 -21.15 -23.24 42.15
C MET A 829 -21.72 -23.55 43.53
N GLU A 830 -20.92 -24.06 44.48
CA GLU A 830 -21.34 -24.20 45.89
C GLU A 830 -21.71 -22.86 46.54
N LYS A 831 -21.14 -21.74 46.08
CA LYS A 831 -21.51 -20.39 46.56
C LYS A 831 -22.79 -19.84 45.92
N VAL A 832 -23.22 -20.42 44.80
CA VAL A 832 -24.47 -20.04 44.10
C VAL A 832 -25.63 -20.83 44.73
N THR A 833 -26.15 -20.36 45.87
CA THR A 833 -27.20 -21.03 46.68
C THR A 833 -28.62 -20.51 46.40
N PRO A 834 -29.68 -21.28 46.74
CA PRO A 834 -31.09 -20.94 46.49
C PRO A 834 -31.55 -19.78 47.37
N ASN A 835 -31.36 -18.56 46.85
CA ASN A 835 -31.80 -17.22 47.30
C ASN A 835 -30.91 -16.13 46.67
N SER A 836 -29.85 -16.51 45.94
CA SER A 836 -29.14 -15.62 45.03
C SER A 836 -30.11 -15.01 44.01
N ARG A 837 -29.94 -13.72 43.71
CA ARG A 837 -30.55 -13.11 42.51
C ARG A 837 -30.11 -13.95 41.31
N THR A 838 -31.01 -14.16 40.35
CA THR A 838 -30.75 -14.98 39.16
C THR A 838 -29.47 -14.52 38.43
N LEU A 839 -28.69 -15.48 37.91
CA LEU A 839 -27.56 -15.20 37.02
C LEU A 839 -28.02 -14.96 35.58
N LEU A 840 -29.29 -15.28 35.29
CA LEU A 840 -29.92 -14.93 34.01
C LEU A 840 -30.00 -13.41 33.89
N LYS A 841 -30.05 -12.95 32.65
CA LYS A 841 -30.25 -11.54 32.29
C LYS A 841 -31.43 -11.44 31.31
N PRO A 842 -32.03 -10.25 31.12
CA PRO A 842 -32.95 -10.04 30.01
C PRO A 842 -32.29 -10.44 28.70
N VAL A 843 -33.04 -11.02 27.77
CA VAL A 843 -32.53 -11.34 26.43
C VAL A 843 -31.99 -10.07 25.76
N GLY A 844 -30.92 -10.23 24.98
CA GLY A 844 -30.21 -9.11 24.36
C GLY A 844 -29.24 -8.37 25.28
N SER A 845 -29.01 -8.84 26.51
CA SER A 845 -28.05 -8.21 27.42
C SER A 845 -26.61 -8.33 26.95
N SER A 846 -26.31 -9.33 26.13
CA SER A 846 -25.03 -9.51 25.45
C SER A 846 -25.04 -8.88 24.06
N LYS A 847 -23.85 -8.80 23.44
CA LYS A 847 -23.70 -8.33 22.06
C LYS A 847 -24.37 -9.30 21.09
N ALA A 848 -25.02 -8.79 20.05
CA ALA A 848 -25.49 -9.64 18.95
C ALA A 848 -24.33 -10.42 18.28
N VAL A 849 -24.64 -11.65 17.91
CA VAL A 849 -23.79 -12.59 17.19
C VAL A 849 -24.33 -12.75 15.78
N ALA A 850 -23.47 -12.51 14.79
CA ALA A 850 -23.81 -12.74 13.39
C ALA A 850 -23.86 -14.25 13.09
N VAL A 851 -25.02 -14.74 12.67
CA VAL A 851 -25.23 -16.10 12.16
C VAL A 851 -25.76 -15.99 10.73
N ASN A 852 -24.89 -16.29 9.75
CA ASN A 852 -25.13 -15.95 8.34
C ASN A 852 -25.44 -14.44 8.19
N ASP A 853 -26.60 -14.08 7.63
CA ASP A 853 -27.03 -12.70 7.45
C ASP A 853 -27.82 -12.14 8.65
N ALA A 854 -28.11 -12.96 9.66
CA ALA A 854 -28.93 -12.60 10.81
C ALA A 854 -28.08 -12.17 12.02
N GLN A 855 -28.57 -11.18 12.77
CA GLN A 855 -28.05 -10.81 14.09
C GLN A 855 -28.91 -11.47 15.17
N LEU A 856 -28.32 -12.44 15.86
CA LEU A 856 -28.97 -13.19 16.94
C LEU A 856 -28.37 -12.79 18.28
N TYR A 857 -29.14 -12.89 19.35
CA TYR A 857 -28.67 -12.59 20.70
C TYR A 857 -28.62 -13.85 21.55
N ASP A 858 -27.80 -13.77 22.60
CA ASP A 858 -27.65 -14.78 23.64
C ASP A 858 -27.20 -16.16 23.09
N ILE A 859 -26.52 -16.17 21.93
CA ILE A 859 -25.95 -17.40 21.36
C ILE A 859 -24.71 -17.78 22.16
N GLY A 860 -24.87 -18.77 23.05
CA GLY A 860 -23.79 -19.28 23.89
C GLY A 860 -23.71 -18.67 25.28
N GLY A 861 -24.82 -18.13 25.79
CA GLY A 861 -25.00 -17.74 27.18
C GLY A 861 -26.47 -17.50 27.51
N ASN A 862 -26.73 -17.09 28.74
CA ASN A 862 -28.07 -16.92 29.32
C ASN A 862 -28.75 -18.25 29.66
N VAL A 863 -29.36 -18.96 28.71
CA VAL A 863 -29.80 -20.35 28.90
C VAL A 863 -29.20 -21.27 27.84
N ALA A 864 -29.05 -22.56 28.17
CA ALA A 864 -28.84 -23.56 27.13
C ALA A 864 -30.18 -23.77 26.37
N GLU A 865 -30.13 -24.33 25.17
CA GLU A 865 -31.32 -24.35 24.30
C GLU A 865 -31.65 -25.74 23.77
N TYR A 866 -32.94 -26.07 23.73
CA TYR A 866 -33.39 -27.31 23.12
C TYR A 866 -33.24 -27.30 21.60
N PHE A 867 -32.80 -28.44 21.07
CA PHE A 867 -32.99 -28.83 19.69
C PHE A 867 -33.77 -30.16 19.63
N GLU A 868 -34.10 -30.65 18.43
CA GLU A 868 -34.92 -31.84 18.22
C GLU A 868 -34.53 -33.04 19.11
N SER A 869 -33.23 -33.31 19.29
CA SER A 869 -32.74 -34.51 19.99
C SER A 869 -31.94 -34.23 21.28
N GLY A 870 -31.78 -32.98 21.70
CA GLY A 870 -30.96 -32.67 22.89
C GLY A 870 -30.90 -31.18 23.24
N VAL A 871 -29.78 -30.76 23.85
CA VAL A 871 -29.50 -29.39 24.27
C VAL A 871 -28.20 -28.90 23.62
N TYR A 872 -28.12 -27.62 23.27
CA TYR A 872 -26.91 -26.98 22.78
C TYR A 872 -26.70 -25.61 23.45
N GLY A 873 -25.49 -25.07 23.34
CA GLY A 873 -25.14 -23.76 23.94
C GLY A 873 -24.73 -23.91 25.41
N TYR A 874 -24.74 -22.81 26.15
CA TYR A 874 -24.37 -22.75 27.57
C TYR A 874 -25.32 -21.79 28.30
N SER A 875 -25.68 -22.10 29.54
CA SER A 875 -26.41 -21.17 30.41
C SER A 875 -25.48 -20.32 31.27
N ALA A 876 -26.05 -19.33 31.97
CA ALA A 876 -25.36 -18.54 32.99
C ALA A 876 -24.82 -19.37 34.16
N TYR A 877 -25.25 -20.63 34.30
CA TYR A 877 -24.86 -21.57 35.34
C TYR A 877 -23.93 -22.67 34.82
N ASP A 878 -23.65 -22.71 33.52
CA ASP A 878 -22.79 -23.73 32.93
C ASP A 878 -21.35 -23.24 32.84
N TYR A 879 -20.42 -24.13 33.19
CA TYR A 879 -19.01 -23.92 32.97
C TYR A 879 -18.69 -24.01 31.48
N PHE A 880 -17.99 -23.01 30.95
CA PHE A 880 -17.49 -22.99 29.60
C PHE A 880 -15.99 -23.35 29.55
N ASP A 881 -15.64 -24.39 28.81
CA ASP A 881 -14.26 -24.76 28.47
C ASP A 881 -14.03 -24.54 26.97
N SER A 882 -13.07 -23.68 26.61
CA SER A 882 -12.74 -23.43 25.21
C SER A 882 -12.20 -24.65 24.46
N ASN A 883 -11.72 -25.67 25.17
CA ASN A 883 -11.16 -26.89 24.61
C ASN A 883 -12.17 -28.04 24.53
N ASP A 884 -13.38 -27.90 25.09
CA ASP A 884 -14.44 -28.89 24.99
C ASP A 884 -15.40 -28.54 23.84
N GLU A 885 -15.62 -29.49 22.93
CA GLU A 885 -16.52 -29.33 21.78
C GLU A 885 -17.86 -30.04 21.97
N ALA A 886 -18.01 -30.78 23.07
CA ALA A 886 -19.22 -31.53 23.34
C ALA A 886 -20.40 -30.62 23.67
N MET A 887 -21.57 -30.98 23.16
CA MET A 887 -22.84 -30.40 23.62
C MET A 887 -23.06 -30.77 25.09
N ILE A 888 -23.62 -29.83 25.85
CA ILE A 888 -23.75 -29.96 27.31
C ILE A 888 -25.10 -30.55 27.72
N ASP A 889 -25.15 -31.06 28.94
CA ASP A 889 -26.39 -31.40 29.65
C ASP A 889 -26.64 -30.35 30.73
N SER A 890 -27.40 -29.31 30.37
CA SER A 890 -27.69 -28.17 31.24
C SER A 890 -29.00 -28.37 32.02
N LYS A 891 -29.05 -27.84 33.24
CA LYS A 891 -30.29 -27.77 34.04
C LYS A 891 -31.11 -26.51 33.77
N PHE A 892 -30.54 -25.51 33.11
CA PHE A 892 -31.19 -24.23 32.80
C PHE A 892 -31.36 -24.13 31.30
N VAL A 893 -32.46 -24.70 30.81
CA VAL A 893 -32.71 -24.87 29.38
C VAL A 893 -33.96 -24.10 28.96
N GLY A 894 -33.81 -23.24 27.96
CA GLY A 894 -34.89 -22.62 27.22
C GLY A 894 -34.90 -23.09 25.77
N PHE A 895 -35.39 -22.26 24.87
CA PHE A 895 -35.43 -22.57 23.45
C PHE A 895 -35.59 -21.32 22.60
N ARG A 896 -35.13 -21.39 21.36
CA ARG A 896 -35.50 -20.47 20.28
C ARG A 896 -36.30 -21.20 19.21
N VAL A 897 -37.15 -20.45 18.51
CA VAL A 897 -38.01 -20.99 17.46
C VAL A 897 -37.32 -20.91 16.10
N VAL A 898 -37.52 -21.91 15.25
CA VAL A 898 -37.18 -21.87 13.83
C VAL A 898 -38.48 -21.83 13.05
N LYS A 899 -38.61 -20.87 12.14
CA LYS A 899 -39.73 -20.72 11.22
C LYS A 899 -39.29 -21.15 9.82
N GLU A 900 -40.07 -22.04 9.21
CA GLU A 900 -39.80 -22.58 7.88
C GLU A 900 -40.32 -21.70 6.74
#